data_AF-A0A0Q5L6C6-F1
#
_entry.id   AF-A0A0Q5L6C6-F1
#
_cell.length_a   1.000
_cell.length_b   1.000
_cell.length_c   1.000
_cell.angle_alpha   90.00
_cell.angle_beta   90.00
_cell.angle_gamma   90.00
#
_symmetry.space_group_name_H-M   'P 1'
#
loop_
_entity.id
_entity.type
_entity.pdbx_description
1 polymer ?
#
loop_
_entity_poly.entity_id
_entity_poly.type
_entity_poly.pdbx_seq_one_letter_code
_entity_poly.pdbx_strand_id
1 'polypeptide(L)'
;MALAVAAGLLTPITIASLAQAATQLSVDSLGLQSAAGSLTDGICESTDGTCTLRAAIEESNALDAAPGEVAIGVDPDFAGGNIAITTATRMRTTALSGANGAVAGDASGDGSGAVYEVTAPVIIDLEHRITIHPAGAGDLAVAPFHLNGPDITIRAVDDVWAGETSFYIGPKAKRVTLDDLDVRTLTYYPERFFVVRGGAEEITVSNSTISGFASSEREWNWGVVEGTSASFPVKGLTVTGNTYLASDAAGACNGSTAAGCTSTPVEAYEQHITELEFTDNVAPNINRSSASDARGLDLRYATVGTLKVGGNTFSAPYYRARQAVIDLAYANLDSFEIIGNDFTGMSGNGDVPDHAAAIMLPTDKRIGTGGKIADNEFLAMGTMNTQAVYWDGLEPTDSATNLAASRVSVIDNHFDGFSTSASRSGIRMLQTGVVEIARNTFGSRSGSQTNTVLEEFSGNGSVAATLVSNVNASANAKLNTWWPTARSSANVQTSPITAIECTVPLEVAPPADEANTTDYTAGRYPGVPVELDVYWTQGNDAEVYIGRFDVAADKRQILQVALPMPGDELLETNSGVGPVDPLSGAVSGALRVQTMEPLPSSASSQYSRVAVIDGNCRPALTIAQGTTQNEETHARDLHFTLTSSMQLDTSTVTSDDFVVEARRTTSEGLDGVAAGISTIDAGRLDPRIVSVSEIAGSAGTQFDVVVRVDDTAQATVTIGAGTVAIPAGLANISAATTGNERATDNVVTFVNPITAQPSRFTLVTGDERGKNFTYMLAAGAPAPTEQLKFTTSISQPAGTPKISLSAPSPVIDGGASQTTAIVVTAAAGDAEAGTKTTISATVATGDSNYDGLLVPDVTPYLYATDPVIDIAKRAFIDVGDSSSVDRIEATGTPAPRDSRLTDGQPVCFVYTVTNTSADDWVTVLRDIQVNDSDERLGNAGLIGSVPSLESGDSVKLFSCASLIPGDTTADGPIAESDETP
;
A
#
# COMPACT_ATOMS: atom_id res chain seq x y z
N MET A 1 -5.98 -64.06 -14.61
CA MET A 1 -6.89 -65.20 -14.29
C MET A 1 -7.78 -64.71 -13.17
N ALA A 2 -9.01 -64.36 -13.49
CA ALA A 2 -9.93 -63.65 -12.61
C ALA A 2 -10.69 -64.64 -11.72
N LEU A 3 -10.78 -64.36 -10.42
CA LEU A 3 -11.72 -65.00 -9.52
C LEU A 3 -12.51 -63.89 -8.81
N ALA A 4 -13.73 -63.66 -9.27
CA ALA A 4 -14.69 -62.74 -8.69
C ALA A 4 -15.44 -63.46 -7.55
N VAL A 5 -15.32 -62.95 -6.33
CA VAL A 5 -16.19 -63.32 -5.20
C VAL A 5 -17.24 -62.23 -5.09
N ALA A 6 -18.48 -62.60 -5.40
CA ALA A 6 -19.65 -61.73 -5.31
C ALA A 6 -19.96 -61.45 -3.83
N ALA A 7 -19.75 -60.21 -3.40
CA ALA A 7 -20.28 -59.69 -2.15
C ALA A 7 -21.75 -59.32 -2.37
N GLY A 8 -22.65 -60.09 -1.76
CA GLY A 8 -24.07 -59.74 -1.69
C GLY A 8 -24.26 -58.49 -0.84
N LEU A 9 -24.79 -57.43 -1.45
CA LEU A 9 -25.35 -56.28 -0.76
C LEU A 9 -26.50 -56.75 0.14
N LEU A 10 -26.28 -56.84 1.44
CA LEU A 10 -27.33 -56.69 2.44
C LEU A 10 -27.55 -55.19 2.62
N THR A 11 -28.53 -54.65 1.92
CA THR A 11 -29.11 -53.34 2.24
C THR A 11 -29.62 -53.39 3.69
N PRO A 12 -29.19 -52.50 4.60
CA PRO A 12 -29.93 -52.31 5.83
C PRO A 12 -31.32 -51.82 5.43
N ILE A 13 -32.33 -52.59 5.79
CA ILE A 13 -33.71 -52.10 5.81
C ILE A 13 -33.69 -50.96 6.83
N THR A 14 -33.57 -49.72 6.36
CA THR A 14 -33.92 -48.55 7.14
C THR A 14 -35.43 -48.66 7.38
N ILE A 15 -35.79 -49.23 8.52
CA ILE A 15 -37.11 -49.00 9.09
C ILE A 15 -37.14 -47.50 9.31
N ALA A 16 -37.91 -46.77 8.51
CA ALA A 16 -38.25 -45.40 8.84
C ALA A 16 -38.91 -45.45 10.23
N SER A 17 -38.19 -45.03 11.27
CA SER A 17 -38.86 -44.67 12.51
C SER A 17 -39.84 -43.59 12.12
N LEU A 18 -41.13 -43.85 12.34
CA LEU A 18 -42.11 -42.79 12.33
C LEU A 18 -41.59 -41.73 13.29
N ALA A 19 -41.43 -40.49 12.84
CA ALA A 19 -41.19 -39.36 13.73
C ALA A 19 -42.38 -39.31 14.69
N GLN A 20 -42.21 -39.89 15.87
CA GLN A 20 -43.18 -39.83 16.94
C GLN A 20 -43.20 -38.36 17.36
N ALA A 21 -44.37 -37.73 17.34
CA ALA A 21 -44.50 -36.35 17.77
C ALA A 21 -43.98 -36.24 19.21
N ALA A 22 -43.08 -35.30 19.46
CA ALA A 22 -42.55 -35.07 20.79
C ALA A 22 -43.72 -34.84 21.77
N THR A 23 -43.63 -35.47 22.94
CA THR A 23 -44.55 -35.25 24.05
C THR A 23 -44.32 -33.83 24.54
N GLN A 24 -45.27 -32.94 24.27
CA GLN A 24 -45.20 -31.54 24.66
C GLN A 24 -45.91 -31.34 26.00
N LEU A 25 -45.15 -30.98 27.04
CA LEU A 25 -45.66 -30.62 28.36
C LEU A 25 -45.67 -29.10 28.48
N SER A 26 -46.85 -28.47 28.40
CA SER A 26 -46.99 -27.01 28.31
C SER A 26 -47.32 -26.40 29.66
N VAL A 27 -46.40 -25.64 30.25
CA VAL A 27 -46.55 -24.98 31.54
C VAL A 27 -47.54 -23.82 31.41
N ASP A 28 -48.60 -23.85 32.22
CA ASP A 28 -49.68 -22.84 32.24
C ASP A 28 -49.87 -22.19 33.63
N SER A 29 -48.98 -22.51 34.57
CA SER A 29 -49.08 -22.09 35.97
C SER A 29 -47.72 -21.85 36.61
N LEU A 30 -47.61 -20.75 37.39
CA LEU A 30 -46.43 -20.43 38.23
C LEU A 30 -46.40 -21.24 39.54
N GLY A 31 -47.32 -22.19 39.70
CA GLY A 31 -47.42 -23.04 40.88
C GLY A 31 -46.21 -23.94 41.11
N LEU A 32 -46.10 -24.47 42.32
CA LEU A 32 -45.02 -25.37 42.77
C LEU A 32 -45.53 -26.77 43.18
N GLN A 33 -46.79 -27.04 42.86
CA GLN A 33 -47.48 -28.30 43.11
C GLN A 33 -46.84 -29.43 42.31
N SER A 34 -46.74 -30.61 42.93
CA SER A 34 -46.26 -31.83 42.26
C SER A 34 -47.26 -32.32 41.23
N ALA A 35 -46.80 -33.18 40.32
CA ALA A 35 -47.66 -33.93 39.43
C ALA A 35 -48.70 -34.76 40.21
N ALA A 36 -49.89 -34.89 39.62
CA ALA A 36 -50.99 -35.70 40.10
C ALA A 36 -51.26 -36.85 39.12
N GLY A 37 -51.76 -37.97 39.63
CA GLY A 37 -52.07 -39.13 38.77
C GLY A 37 -50.85 -39.98 38.42
N SER A 38 -50.79 -40.47 37.17
CA SER A 38 -49.76 -41.38 36.69
C SER A 38 -48.62 -40.59 36.06
N LEU A 39 -47.37 -40.79 36.52
CA LEU A 39 -46.21 -40.02 36.05
C LEU A 39 -45.64 -40.48 34.68
N THR A 40 -46.41 -41.23 33.90
CA THR A 40 -45.89 -41.91 32.69
C THR A 40 -46.90 -41.92 31.55
N ASP A 41 -47.90 -41.05 31.60
CA ASP A 41 -48.98 -41.00 30.61
C ASP A 41 -48.81 -39.86 29.60
N GLY A 42 -47.78 -39.03 29.76
CA GLY A 42 -47.47 -37.89 28.90
C GLY A 42 -48.35 -36.67 29.17
N ILE A 43 -49.12 -36.66 30.26
CA ILE A 43 -50.04 -35.58 30.61
C ILE A 43 -49.47 -34.81 31.79
N CYS A 44 -49.17 -33.52 31.58
CA CYS A 44 -48.78 -32.64 32.67
C CYS A 44 -50.03 -32.13 33.42
N GLU A 45 -50.35 -32.76 34.56
CA GLU A 45 -51.39 -32.28 35.47
C GLU A 45 -50.84 -32.29 36.92
N SER A 46 -50.90 -31.14 37.60
CA SER A 46 -50.54 -31.02 39.01
C SER A 46 -51.72 -31.33 39.94
N THR A 47 -51.49 -31.37 41.25
CA THR A 47 -52.57 -31.59 42.24
C THR A 47 -53.68 -30.53 42.21
N ASP A 48 -53.43 -29.38 41.58
CA ASP A 48 -54.40 -28.29 41.44
C ASP A 48 -55.04 -28.24 40.04
N GLY A 49 -54.76 -29.23 39.17
CA GLY A 49 -55.35 -29.36 37.83
C GLY A 49 -54.72 -28.50 36.74
N THR A 50 -53.58 -27.85 37.01
CA THR A 50 -52.78 -27.06 36.06
C THR A 50 -51.46 -27.77 35.73
N CYS A 51 -50.77 -27.41 34.65
CA CYS A 51 -49.40 -27.85 34.40
C CYS A 51 -48.37 -26.87 35.00
N THR A 52 -47.79 -27.24 36.14
CA THR A 52 -46.64 -26.51 36.73
C THR A 52 -45.33 -27.00 36.10
N LEU A 53 -44.28 -26.18 36.13
CA LEU A 53 -42.94 -26.62 35.71
C LEU A 53 -42.47 -27.85 36.49
N ARG A 54 -42.78 -27.92 37.79
CA ARG A 54 -42.49 -29.09 38.62
C ARG A 54 -43.20 -30.35 38.11
N ALA A 55 -44.50 -30.27 37.85
CA ALA A 55 -45.27 -31.41 37.36
C ALA A 55 -44.76 -31.89 35.99
N ALA A 56 -44.41 -30.96 35.10
CA ALA A 56 -43.82 -31.28 33.79
C ALA A 56 -42.48 -32.01 33.92
N ILE A 57 -41.61 -31.57 34.84
CA ILE A 57 -40.31 -32.24 35.08
C ILE A 57 -40.50 -33.61 35.74
N GLU A 58 -41.41 -33.74 36.71
CA GLU A 58 -41.73 -35.02 37.35
C GLU A 58 -42.26 -36.05 36.33
N GLU A 59 -43.15 -35.62 35.41
CA GLU A 59 -43.63 -36.43 34.29
C GLU A 59 -42.49 -36.80 33.32
N SER A 60 -41.69 -35.81 32.88
CA SER A 60 -40.55 -36.04 31.98
C SER A 60 -39.55 -37.04 32.56
N ASN A 61 -39.22 -36.93 33.84
CA ASN A 61 -38.28 -37.81 34.52
C ASN A 61 -38.79 -39.25 34.62
N ALA A 62 -40.10 -39.44 34.77
CA ALA A 62 -40.70 -40.76 34.90
C ALA A 62 -41.03 -41.40 33.56
N LEU A 63 -41.27 -40.60 32.50
CA LEU A 63 -41.32 -41.08 31.11
C LEU A 63 -39.98 -41.65 30.65
N ASP A 64 -38.87 -41.01 31.01
CA ASP A 64 -37.49 -41.40 30.62
C ASP A 64 -37.37 -41.70 29.11
N ALA A 65 -37.97 -40.82 28.30
CA ALA A 65 -38.04 -40.96 26.86
C ALA A 65 -36.68 -40.72 26.17
N ALA A 66 -36.56 -41.09 24.90
CA ALA A 66 -35.31 -40.87 24.18
C ALA A 66 -35.05 -39.36 23.93
N PRO A 67 -33.79 -38.95 23.68
CA PRO A 67 -33.46 -37.56 23.40
C PRO A 67 -34.32 -36.94 22.29
N GLY A 68 -34.92 -35.78 22.56
CA GLY A 68 -35.81 -35.06 21.64
C GLY A 68 -37.27 -35.53 21.64
N GLU A 69 -37.64 -36.58 22.38
CA GLU A 69 -39.02 -37.07 22.45
C GLU A 69 -39.88 -36.35 23.49
N VAL A 70 -39.29 -35.60 24.43
CA VAL A 70 -40.02 -34.80 25.42
C VAL A 70 -39.53 -33.35 25.38
N ALA A 71 -40.49 -32.43 25.31
CA ALA A 71 -40.25 -31.00 25.39
C ALA A 71 -41.18 -30.37 26.43
N ILE A 72 -40.60 -29.60 27.34
CA ILE A 72 -41.31 -28.76 28.30
C ILE A 72 -41.28 -27.34 27.74
N GLY A 73 -42.45 -26.81 27.40
CA GLY A 73 -42.64 -25.47 26.86
C GLY A 73 -43.57 -24.64 27.72
N VAL A 74 -43.85 -23.41 27.27
CA VAL A 74 -44.86 -22.54 27.88
C VAL A 74 -46.14 -22.61 27.07
N ASP A 75 -47.30 -22.71 27.73
CA ASP A 75 -48.58 -22.61 27.03
C ASP A 75 -48.67 -21.26 26.29
N PRO A 76 -49.07 -21.23 25.00
CA PRO A 76 -49.10 -19.99 24.23
C PRO A 76 -49.93 -18.87 24.85
N ASP A 77 -51.00 -19.21 25.56
CA ASP A 77 -51.92 -18.28 26.23
C ASP A 77 -51.44 -17.91 27.65
N PHE A 78 -50.38 -18.55 28.15
CA PHE A 78 -49.78 -18.23 29.43
C PHE A 78 -48.81 -17.05 29.30
N ALA A 79 -49.08 -15.99 30.07
CA ALA A 79 -48.28 -14.77 30.08
C ALA A 79 -46.93 -14.93 30.80
N GLY A 80 -46.73 -16.01 31.56
CA GLY A 80 -45.54 -16.24 32.36
C GLY A 80 -45.47 -15.39 33.63
N GLY A 81 -44.25 -15.20 34.15
CA GLY A 81 -43.96 -14.51 35.41
C GLY A 81 -42.95 -15.26 36.29
N ASN A 82 -42.80 -14.79 37.53
CA ASN A 82 -41.86 -15.41 38.48
C ASN A 82 -42.47 -16.60 39.22
N ILE A 83 -41.80 -17.75 39.12
CA ILE A 83 -42.02 -18.87 40.02
C ILE A 83 -41.30 -18.58 41.34
N ALA A 84 -42.07 -18.15 42.34
CA ALA A 84 -41.58 -17.78 43.67
C ALA A 84 -41.15 -19.01 44.50
N ILE A 85 -39.90 -19.43 44.36
CA ILE A 85 -39.36 -20.61 45.05
C ILE A 85 -39.28 -20.44 46.58
N THR A 86 -39.44 -21.54 47.32
CA THR A 86 -39.31 -21.60 48.79
C THR A 86 -38.55 -22.86 49.23
N THR A 87 -38.18 -22.97 50.51
CA THR A 87 -37.52 -24.18 51.02
C THR A 87 -38.44 -25.40 51.07
N ALA A 88 -39.75 -25.22 51.12
CA ALA A 88 -40.74 -26.30 51.18
C ALA A 88 -41.02 -26.96 49.82
N THR A 89 -40.53 -26.37 48.72
CA THR A 89 -40.93 -26.71 47.34
C THR A 89 -39.86 -27.49 46.58
N ARG A 90 -38.95 -28.17 47.29
CA ARG A 90 -37.81 -28.89 46.72
C ARG A 90 -38.21 -30.27 46.19
N MET A 91 -37.85 -30.58 44.94
CA MET A 91 -37.85 -31.97 44.44
C MET A 91 -36.75 -32.79 45.13
N ARG A 92 -35.60 -32.17 45.38
CA ARG A 92 -34.47 -32.79 46.08
C ARG A 92 -34.20 -32.10 47.41
N THR A 93 -34.33 -32.84 48.49
CA THR A 93 -34.15 -32.33 49.87
C THR A 93 -32.79 -32.68 50.47
N THR A 94 -32.01 -33.53 49.79
CA THR A 94 -30.65 -33.90 50.19
C THR A 94 -29.63 -32.98 49.53
N ALA A 95 -28.48 -32.80 50.18
CA ALA A 95 -27.35 -32.06 49.64
C ALA A 95 -27.00 -32.50 48.21
N LEU A 96 -26.65 -31.52 47.37
CA LEU A 96 -26.17 -31.75 46.01
C LEU A 96 -24.68 -32.10 45.98
N SER A 97 -23.93 -31.73 47.04
CA SER A 97 -22.58 -32.23 47.27
C SER A 97 -22.59 -33.71 47.64
N GLY A 98 -21.78 -34.50 46.91
CA GLY A 98 -21.70 -35.95 47.09
C GLY A 98 -20.76 -36.39 48.21
N ALA A 99 -20.67 -37.71 48.42
CA ALA A 99 -19.75 -38.35 49.37
C ALA A 99 -18.23 -38.20 49.04
N ASN A 100 -17.89 -37.51 47.94
CA ASN A 100 -16.53 -37.38 47.39
C ASN A 100 -15.87 -36.04 47.73
N GLY A 101 -16.42 -35.29 48.69
CA GLY A 101 -15.93 -33.98 49.11
C GLY A 101 -17.02 -32.91 48.97
N ALA A 102 -17.12 -32.06 49.98
CA ALA A 102 -17.86 -30.82 49.92
C ALA A 102 -17.07 -29.81 49.05
N VAL A 103 -17.75 -28.88 48.39
CA VAL A 103 -17.05 -27.67 47.90
C VAL A 103 -16.45 -27.00 49.14
N ALA A 104 -15.22 -26.51 49.09
CA ALA A 104 -14.78 -25.55 50.09
C ALA A 104 -15.78 -24.36 50.02
N GLY A 105 -16.32 -23.92 51.15
CA GLY A 105 -17.43 -22.96 51.20
C GLY A 105 -18.84 -23.58 51.25
N ASP A 106 -19.04 -24.85 50.88
CA ASP A 106 -20.36 -25.55 50.90
C ASP A 106 -20.86 -25.90 52.31
N ALA A 107 -20.29 -25.29 53.36
CA ALA A 107 -20.65 -25.59 54.73
C ALA A 107 -22.12 -25.23 55.07
N SER A 108 -22.83 -24.52 54.18
CA SER A 108 -24.23 -24.14 54.40
C SER A 108 -25.16 -24.02 53.17
N GLY A 109 -24.65 -24.06 51.94
CA GLY A 109 -25.35 -23.55 50.75
C GLY A 109 -26.10 -24.55 49.86
N ASP A 110 -25.40 -25.12 48.87
CA ASP A 110 -25.94 -26.16 47.96
C ASP A 110 -26.25 -27.47 48.70
N GLY A 111 -25.76 -27.58 49.93
CA GLY A 111 -26.06 -28.62 50.90
C GLY A 111 -27.55 -28.81 51.24
N SER A 112 -28.45 -27.90 50.82
CA SER A 112 -29.89 -28.05 51.10
C SER A 112 -30.75 -28.60 49.95
N GLY A 113 -30.16 -28.92 48.80
CA GLY A 113 -30.85 -29.61 47.69
C GLY A 113 -31.30 -28.70 46.53
N ALA A 114 -32.27 -29.15 45.73
CA ALA A 114 -32.70 -28.48 44.51
C ALA A 114 -34.23 -28.32 44.42
N VAL A 115 -34.68 -27.21 43.82
CA VAL A 115 -36.09 -26.96 43.51
C VAL A 115 -36.53 -27.93 42.41
N TYR A 116 -35.82 -27.94 41.29
CA TYR A 116 -36.06 -28.82 40.16
C TYR A 116 -34.92 -29.83 40.01
N GLU A 117 -35.23 -31.11 40.01
CA GLU A 117 -34.28 -32.19 39.72
C GLU A 117 -34.63 -32.79 38.36
N VAL A 118 -33.71 -32.66 37.39
CA VAL A 118 -33.87 -33.14 36.02
C VAL A 118 -32.91 -34.30 35.80
N THR A 119 -33.45 -35.49 35.51
CA THR A 119 -32.67 -36.74 35.43
C THR A 119 -32.87 -37.53 34.14
N ALA A 120 -33.85 -37.18 33.31
CA ALA A 120 -34.12 -37.80 32.01
C ALA A 120 -33.83 -36.82 30.85
N PRO A 121 -33.66 -37.32 29.61
CA PRO A 121 -33.58 -36.49 28.40
C PRO A 121 -34.78 -35.56 28.25
N VAL A 122 -34.53 -34.26 28.04
CA VAL A 122 -35.59 -33.25 27.90
C VAL A 122 -35.07 -31.95 27.29
N ILE A 123 -35.92 -31.26 26.53
CA ILE A 123 -35.73 -29.85 26.17
C ILE A 123 -36.69 -29.00 27.00
N ILE A 124 -36.17 -28.07 27.79
CA ILE A 124 -36.93 -27.09 28.56
C ILE A 124 -36.74 -25.73 27.89
N ASP A 125 -37.77 -25.23 27.20
CA ASP A 125 -37.78 -23.93 26.55
C ASP A 125 -38.84 -23.06 27.22
N LEU A 126 -38.42 -22.01 27.93
CA LEU A 126 -39.33 -21.15 28.67
C LEU A 126 -39.66 -19.83 27.95
N GLU A 127 -39.24 -19.70 26.67
CA GLU A 127 -39.53 -18.58 25.77
C GLU A 127 -39.28 -17.18 26.35
N HIS A 128 -38.36 -17.03 27.30
CA HIS A 128 -38.13 -15.80 28.09
C HIS A 128 -39.40 -15.29 28.80
N ARG A 129 -40.36 -16.17 29.10
CA ARG A 129 -41.62 -15.81 29.80
C ARG A 129 -41.59 -16.12 31.28
N ILE A 130 -40.77 -17.05 31.71
CA ILE A 130 -40.72 -17.53 33.10
C ILE A 130 -39.39 -17.13 33.74
N THR A 131 -39.48 -16.55 34.94
CA THR A 131 -38.35 -16.31 35.85
C THR A 131 -38.47 -17.22 37.07
N ILE A 132 -37.35 -17.53 37.73
CA ILE A 132 -37.34 -18.48 38.86
C ILE A 132 -36.42 -17.94 39.96
N HIS A 133 -37.01 -17.27 40.93
CA HIS A 133 -36.28 -16.75 42.09
C HIS A 133 -37.18 -16.55 43.31
N PRO A 134 -36.62 -16.39 44.52
CA PRO A 134 -37.40 -16.17 45.74
C PRO A 134 -38.33 -14.95 45.62
N ALA A 135 -39.46 -14.96 46.35
CA ALA A 135 -40.34 -13.79 46.47
C ALA A 135 -39.64 -12.68 47.28
N GLY A 136 -38.88 -11.81 46.61
CA GLY A 136 -38.11 -10.73 47.20
C GLY A 136 -36.60 -11.00 47.21
N ALA A 137 -35.83 -10.17 47.91
CA ALA A 137 -34.37 -10.29 48.01
C ALA A 137 -33.95 -11.33 49.07
N GLY A 138 -34.59 -12.50 49.09
CA GLY A 138 -34.32 -13.53 50.09
C GLY A 138 -33.15 -14.42 49.72
N ASP A 139 -32.34 -14.77 50.72
CA ASP A 139 -31.34 -15.83 50.64
C ASP A 139 -32.00 -17.20 50.83
N LEU A 140 -32.03 -18.01 49.77
CA LEU A 140 -32.45 -19.41 49.83
C LEU A 140 -31.30 -20.30 49.39
N ALA A 141 -30.67 -20.99 50.34
CA ALA A 141 -29.63 -21.98 50.13
C ALA A 141 -30.17 -23.24 49.41
N VAL A 142 -30.50 -23.15 48.11
CA VAL A 142 -30.94 -24.24 47.22
C VAL A 142 -30.48 -23.94 45.80
N ALA A 143 -30.28 -24.96 44.96
CA ALA A 143 -30.18 -24.73 43.53
C ALA A 143 -31.58 -24.69 42.89
N PRO A 144 -31.92 -23.69 42.05
CA PRO A 144 -33.11 -23.76 41.21
C PRO A 144 -33.13 -25.03 40.35
N PHE A 145 -32.06 -25.31 39.62
CA PHE A 145 -31.93 -26.52 38.80
C PHE A 145 -30.79 -27.41 39.24
N HIS A 146 -31.07 -28.71 39.38
CA HIS A 146 -30.09 -29.78 39.43
C HIS A 146 -30.24 -30.66 38.19
N LEU A 147 -29.25 -30.59 37.29
CA LEU A 147 -29.23 -31.29 36.01
C LEU A 147 -28.32 -32.52 36.14
N ASN A 148 -28.90 -33.71 36.21
CA ASN A 148 -28.17 -34.92 36.58
C ASN A 148 -28.63 -36.15 35.77
N GLY A 149 -28.82 -35.93 34.48
CA GLY A 149 -29.19 -36.93 33.48
C GLY A 149 -28.57 -36.61 32.11
N PRO A 150 -28.75 -37.50 31.12
CA PRO A 150 -28.26 -37.27 29.77
C PRO A 150 -29.20 -36.38 28.94
N ASP A 151 -28.67 -35.69 27.93
CA ASP A 151 -29.42 -35.01 26.87
C ASP A 151 -30.44 -33.97 27.38
N ILE A 152 -30.01 -33.12 28.30
CA ILE A 152 -30.84 -32.06 28.89
C ILE A 152 -30.51 -30.74 28.21
N THR A 153 -31.50 -30.04 27.68
CA THR A 153 -31.36 -28.66 27.19
C THR A 153 -32.24 -27.73 28.02
N ILE A 154 -31.67 -26.64 28.52
CA ILE A 154 -32.44 -25.52 29.07
C ILE A 154 -32.16 -24.31 28.18
N ARG A 155 -33.21 -23.68 27.69
CA ARG A 155 -33.10 -22.50 26.82
C ARG A 155 -34.16 -21.44 27.07
N ALA A 156 -33.83 -20.20 26.70
CA ALA A 156 -34.74 -19.05 26.77
C ALA A 156 -35.35 -18.89 28.17
N VAL A 157 -34.50 -18.83 29.20
CA VAL A 157 -34.93 -18.62 30.60
C VAL A 157 -34.28 -17.37 31.18
N ASP A 158 -35.08 -16.60 31.91
CA ASP A 158 -34.66 -15.34 32.50
C ASP A 158 -34.54 -15.43 34.02
N ASP A 159 -33.61 -14.67 34.61
CA ASP A 159 -33.50 -14.42 36.05
C ASP A 159 -33.70 -15.66 36.95
N VAL A 160 -33.03 -16.76 36.61
CA VAL A 160 -32.99 -17.97 37.43
C VAL A 160 -31.91 -17.84 38.48
N TRP A 161 -32.27 -17.75 39.75
CA TRP A 161 -31.30 -17.70 40.86
C TRP A 161 -31.90 -18.04 42.21
N ALA A 162 -31.01 -18.39 43.14
CA ALA A 162 -31.26 -18.54 44.58
C ALA A 162 -29.98 -18.12 45.32
N GLY A 163 -29.87 -18.35 46.63
CA GLY A 163 -28.76 -17.85 47.45
C GLY A 163 -27.38 -18.45 47.20
N GLU A 164 -27.21 -19.31 46.19
CA GLU A 164 -25.98 -20.07 45.97
C GLU A 164 -25.72 -20.26 44.46
N THR A 165 -26.19 -21.39 43.88
CA THR A 165 -25.97 -21.75 42.47
C THR A 165 -27.28 -21.75 41.67
N SER A 166 -27.33 -21.11 40.49
CA SER A 166 -28.52 -21.18 39.62
C SER A 166 -28.68 -22.53 38.92
N PHE A 167 -27.61 -23.04 38.31
CA PHE A 167 -27.58 -24.31 37.59
C PHE A 167 -26.51 -25.25 38.13
N TYR A 168 -26.93 -26.29 38.84
CA TYR A 168 -26.01 -27.29 39.38
C TYR A 168 -26.01 -28.54 38.47
N ILE A 169 -24.89 -28.80 37.80
CA ILE A 169 -24.74 -29.89 36.84
C ILE A 169 -24.03 -31.06 37.54
N GLY A 170 -24.79 -32.12 37.79
CA GLY A 170 -24.40 -33.26 38.60
C GLY A 170 -23.47 -34.27 37.89
N PRO A 171 -22.92 -35.24 38.64
CA PRO A 171 -21.91 -36.19 38.14
C PRO A 171 -22.45 -37.21 37.11
N LYS A 172 -23.78 -37.29 36.91
CA LYS A 172 -24.40 -38.12 35.87
C LYS A 172 -24.82 -37.33 34.64
N ALA A 173 -24.61 -36.02 34.64
CA ALA A 173 -24.91 -35.17 33.50
C ALA A 173 -24.11 -35.59 32.27
N LYS A 174 -24.79 -35.75 31.14
CA LYS A 174 -24.14 -35.99 29.85
C LYS A 174 -24.83 -35.21 28.75
N ARG A 175 -24.13 -34.46 27.89
CA ARG A 175 -24.76 -33.65 26.82
C ARG A 175 -25.80 -32.69 27.39
N VAL A 176 -25.40 -31.91 28.38
CA VAL A 176 -26.25 -30.86 28.96
C VAL A 176 -25.95 -29.53 28.29
N THR A 177 -26.98 -28.84 27.81
CA THR A 177 -26.86 -27.53 27.16
C THR A 177 -27.66 -26.48 27.93
N LEU A 178 -27.00 -25.39 28.28
CA LEU A 178 -27.61 -24.14 28.73
C LEU A 178 -27.45 -23.13 27.59
N ASP A 179 -28.54 -22.69 26.96
CA ASP A 179 -28.48 -21.86 25.75
C ASP A 179 -29.43 -20.66 25.84
N ASP A 180 -29.03 -19.50 25.33
CA ASP A 180 -29.92 -18.33 25.21
C ASP A 180 -30.58 -17.93 26.55
N LEU A 181 -29.78 -17.84 27.62
CA LEU A 181 -30.27 -17.46 28.96
C LEU A 181 -30.00 -15.98 29.24
N ASP A 182 -30.92 -15.27 29.92
CA ASP A 182 -30.69 -13.92 30.41
C ASP A 182 -30.81 -13.86 31.94
N VAL A 183 -29.69 -14.08 32.64
CA VAL A 183 -29.67 -14.19 34.11
C VAL A 183 -28.97 -13.00 34.73
N ARG A 184 -29.73 -12.14 35.42
CA ARG A 184 -29.25 -10.89 36.02
C ARG A 184 -29.63 -10.78 37.48
N THR A 185 -28.66 -10.99 38.35
CA THR A 185 -28.93 -10.97 39.80
C THR A 185 -28.73 -9.58 40.39
N LEU A 186 -29.81 -8.96 40.88
CA LEU A 186 -29.74 -7.65 41.53
C LEU A 186 -29.28 -7.72 42.99
N THR A 187 -29.39 -8.89 43.62
CA THR A 187 -29.06 -9.11 45.04
C THR A 187 -27.69 -9.77 45.17
N TYR A 188 -27.05 -9.66 46.33
CA TYR A 188 -25.72 -10.22 46.56
C TYR A 188 -25.73 -11.70 46.98
N TYR A 189 -26.92 -12.30 47.16
CA TYR A 189 -27.04 -13.67 47.65
C TYR A 189 -26.62 -14.72 46.63
N PRO A 190 -27.01 -14.65 45.34
CA PRO A 190 -26.49 -15.59 44.35
C PRO A 190 -24.97 -15.47 44.25
N GLU A 191 -24.28 -16.58 44.35
CA GLU A 191 -22.81 -16.63 44.35
C GLU A 191 -22.28 -17.19 43.03
N ARG A 192 -23.04 -18.10 42.41
CA ARG A 192 -22.64 -18.87 41.23
C ARG A 192 -23.76 -18.98 40.20
N PHE A 193 -23.43 -18.78 38.93
CA PHE A 193 -24.38 -19.00 37.83
C PHE A 193 -24.48 -20.50 37.51
N PHE A 194 -23.35 -21.18 37.30
CA PHE A 194 -23.33 -22.64 37.16
C PHE A 194 -22.20 -23.34 37.92
N VAL A 195 -22.45 -24.61 38.26
CA VAL A 195 -21.45 -25.55 38.80
C VAL A 195 -21.43 -26.82 37.94
N VAL A 196 -20.26 -27.31 37.54
CA VAL A 196 -20.10 -28.60 36.82
C VAL A 196 -19.31 -29.60 37.65
N ARG A 197 -19.95 -30.70 38.06
CA ARG A 197 -19.33 -31.72 38.92
C ARG A 197 -18.55 -32.76 38.12
N GLY A 198 -17.47 -33.25 38.71
CA GLY A 198 -16.66 -34.34 38.19
C GLY A 198 -17.49 -35.59 37.91
N GLY A 199 -17.29 -36.18 36.73
CA GLY A 199 -18.14 -37.21 36.15
C GLY A 199 -19.08 -36.70 35.05
N ALA A 200 -19.40 -35.40 35.04
CA ALA A 200 -20.15 -34.78 33.96
C ALA A 200 -19.39 -34.81 32.62
N GLU A 201 -20.12 -34.97 31.52
CA GLU A 201 -19.56 -35.15 30.18
C GLU A 201 -20.31 -34.32 29.12
N GLU A 202 -19.60 -33.67 28.19
CA GLU A 202 -20.16 -32.91 27.07
C GLU A 202 -21.15 -31.81 27.54
N ILE A 203 -20.66 -30.84 28.31
CA ILE A 203 -21.47 -29.75 28.88
C ILE A 203 -21.25 -28.47 28.06
N THR A 204 -22.34 -27.83 27.64
CA THR A 204 -22.30 -26.59 26.86
C THR A 204 -23.06 -25.47 27.59
N VAL A 205 -22.42 -24.30 27.70
CA VAL A 205 -23.04 -23.05 28.15
C VAL A 205 -22.86 -22.02 27.04
N SER A 206 -23.95 -21.62 26.38
CA SER A 206 -23.89 -20.82 25.17
C SER A 206 -24.86 -19.65 25.10
N ASN A 207 -24.48 -18.64 24.31
CA ASN A 207 -25.35 -17.54 23.86
C ASN A 207 -26.08 -16.80 24.99
N SER A 208 -25.54 -16.81 26.21
CA SER A 208 -26.23 -16.30 27.39
C SER A 208 -25.71 -14.94 27.82
N THR A 209 -26.60 -14.11 28.37
CA THR A 209 -26.26 -12.86 29.06
C THR A 209 -26.24 -13.10 30.57
N ILE A 210 -25.09 -12.87 31.20
CA ILE A 210 -24.87 -13.22 32.60
C ILE A 210 -24.39 -11.97 33.35
N SER A 211 -25.05 -11.63 34.46
CA SER A 211 -24.63 -10.50 35.29
C SER A 211 -25.03 -10.67 36.75
N GLY A 212 -24.32 -9.94 37.61
CA GLY A 212 -24.46 -10.08 39.05
C GLY A 212 -23.54 -11.16 39.61
N PHE A 213 -24.00 -11.84 40.66
CA PHE A 213 -23.27 -12.84 41.45
C PHE A 213 -22.10 -12.25 42.22
N ALA A 214 -22.24 -12.17 43.55
CA ALA A 214 -21.26 -11.46 44.37
C ALA A 214 -19.94 -12.24 44.48
N SER A 215 -18.91 -11.82 43.75
CA SER A 215 -17.55 -12.36 43.90
C SER A 215 -16.76 -11.55 44.93
N SER A 216 -16.68 -12.06 46.16
CA SER A 216 -15.73 -11.53 47.15
C SER A 216 -14.69 -12.55 47.63
N GLU A 217 -14.83 -13.82 47.24
CA GLU A 217 -13.92 -14.90 47.59
C GLU A 217 -13.71 -15.84 46.39
N ARG A 218 -12.72 -16.74 46.50
CA ARG A 218 -12.35 -17.66 45.42
C ARG A 218 -13.52 -18.51 44.96
N GLU A 219 -14.42 -18.91 45.85
CA GLU A 219 -15.48 -19.89 45.56
C GLU A 219 -16.75 -19.24 44.93
N TRP A 220 -16.75 -17.91 44.74
CA TRP A 220 -17.90 -17.13 44.27
C TRP A 220 -17.64 -16.57 42.87
N ASN A 221 -17.91 -17.39 41.85
CA ASN A 221 -17.65 -17.11 40.44
C ASN A 221 -18.84 -17.46 39.55
N TRP A 222 -18.91 -16.90 38.33
CA TRP A 222 -20.02 -17.20 37.42
C TRP A 222 -20.07 -18.70 37.07
N GLY A 223 -18.93 -19.28 36.69
CA GLY A 223 -18.82 -20.70 36.42
C GLY A 223 -17.80 -21.36 37.33
N VAL A 224 -18.20 -22.43 38.02
CA VAL A 224 -17.31 -23.24 38.87
C VAL A 224 -17.27 -24.67 38.34
N VAL A 225 -16.07 -25.20 38.13
CA VAL A 225 -15.85 -26.59 37.75
C VAL A 225 -15.35 -27.36 38.97
N GLU A 226 -15.75 -28.62 39.13
CA GLU A 226 -15.34 -29.46 40.27
C GLU A 226 -14.99 -30.89 39.85
N GLY A 227 -13.91 -31.03 39.09
CA GLY A 227 -13.31 -32.32 38.74
C GLY A 227 -12.50 -32.89 39.89
N THR A 228 -13.17 -33.48 40.89
CA THR A 228 -12.59 -33.95 42.18
C THR A 228 -11.34 -34.84 42.10
N SER A 229 -11.11 -35.53 40.98
CA SER A 229 -9.87 -36.31 40.77
C SER A 229 -9.70 -36.69 39.29
N ALA A 230 -8.51 -37.18 38.92
CA ALA A 230 -8.29 -37.79 37.61
C ALA A 230 -9.19 -38.99 37.29
N SER A 231 -9.79 -39.65 38.31
CA SER A 231 -10.76 -40.74 38.11
C SER A 231 -12.19 -40.25 37.89
N PHE A 232 -12.48 -39.00 38.26
CA PHE A 232 -13.76 -38.32 38.08
C PHE A 232 -13.55 -36.89 37.54
N PRO A 233 -12.92 -36.73 36.36
CA PRO A 233 -12.76 -35.42 35.75
C PRO A 233 -14.09 -34.92 35.20
N VAL A 234 -14.19 -33.62 34.94
CA VAL A 234 -15.17 -33.10 33.98
C VAL A 234 -14.65 -33.33 32.57
N LYS A 235 -15.50 -33.83 31.67
CA LYS A 235 -15.08 -34.19 30.32
C LYS A 235 -15.81 -33.36 29.27
N GLY A 236 -15.10 -32.49 28.56
CA GLY A 236 -15.70 -31.66 27.52
C GLY A 236 -16.65 -30.61 28.11
N LEU A 237 -16.10 -29.49 28.57
CA LEU A 237 -16.85 -28.29 28.92
C LEU A 237 -16.64 -27.24 27.84
N THR A 238 -17.72 -26.76 27.24
CA THR A 238 -17.72 -25.68 26.24
C THR A 238 -18.50 -24.49 26.79
N VAL A 239 -17.86 -23.33 26.86
CA VAL A 239 -18.46 -22.06 27.27
C VAL A 239 -18.25 -21.08 26.12
N THR A 240 -19.32 -20.80 25.35
CA THR A 240 -19.19 -20.11 24.07
C THR A 240 -20.24 -19.03 23.80
N GLY A 241 -19.87 -17.91 23.17
CA GLY A 241 -20.84 -16.89 22.75
C GLY A 241 -21.54 -16.16 23.91
N ASN A 242 -21.04 -16.25 25.15
CA ASN A 242 -21.69 -15.64 26.30
C ASN A 242 -21.24 -14.19 26.48
N THR A 243 -22.17 -13.33 26.88
CA THR A 243 -21.90 -11.93 27.23
C THR A 243 -22.02 -11.75 28.74
N TYR A 244 -20.90 -11.42 29.37
CA TYR A 244 -20.87 -11.09 30.78
C TYR A 244 -21.01 -9.58 30.98
N LEU A 245 -21.83 -9.14 31.93
CA LEU A 245 -22.06 -7.72 32.20
C LEU A 245 -21.63 -7.34 33.62
N ALA A 246 -20.99 -6.18 33.72
CA ALA A 246 -20.81 -5.44 34.96
C ALA A 246 -21.49 -4.08 34.80
N SER A 247 -22.50 -3.78 35.61
CA SER A 247 -23.27 -2.53 35.47
C SER A 247 -22.49 -1.27 35.87
N ASP A 248 -21.31 -1.43 36.46
CA ASP A 248 -20.39 -0.34 36.74
C ASP A 248 -18.98 -0.61 36.18
N ALA A 249 -18.25 0.47 35.90
CA ALA A 249 -16.87 0.41 35.42
C ALA A 249 -15.85 0.10 36.54
N ALA A 250 -16.29 0.05 37.80
CA ALA A 250 -15.46 -0.28 38.94
C ALA A 250 -15.34 -1.80 39.16
N GLY A 251 -16.23 -2.60 38.55
CA GLY A 251 -16.34 -4.04 38.74
C GLY A 251 -16.58 -4.43 40.20
N ALA A 252 -17.13 -3.53 41.02
CA ALA A 252 -17.19 -3.69 42.46
C ALA A 252 -18.56 -4.16 42.91
N CYS A 253 -18.56 -5.24 43.69
CA CYS A 253 -19.74 -5.62 44.44
C CYS A 253 -20.09 -4.56 45.49
N ASN A 254 -21.38 -4.26 45.61
CA ASN A 254 -21.91 -3.48 46.73
C ASN A 254 -22.58 -4.45 47.70
N GLY A 255 -22.39 -4.27 49.02
CA GLY A 255 -23.05 -5.09 50.05
C GLY A 255 -24.58 -5.07 50.02
N SER A 256 -25.21 -4.25 49.17
CA SER A 256 -26.66 -4.26 48.92
C SER A 256 -27.07 -4.75 47.52
N THR A 257 -26.13 -4.97 46.59
CA THR A 257 -26.45 -5.39 45.20
C THR A 257 -25.24 -6.00 44.49
N ALA A 258 -25.47 -7.09 43.75
CA ALA A 258 -24.46 -7.69 42.90
C ALA A 258 -24.36 -7.08 41.49
N ALA A 259 -25.25 -6.15 41.11
CA ALA A 259 -25.33 -5.70 39.71
C ALA A 259 -24.01 -5.13 39.15
N GLY A 260 -23.15 -4.54 40.00
CA GLY A 260 -21.83 -4.00 39.63
C GLY A 260 -20.69 -5.02 39.66
N CYS A 261 -20.92 -6.24 40.15
CA CYS A 261 -19.89 -7.26 40.32
C CYS A 261 -19.33 -7.74 38.99
N THR A 262 -18.01 -7.93 38.97
CA THR A 262 -17.31 -8.77 37.99
C THR A 262 -16.82 -10.02 38.69
N SER A 263 -17.05 -11.18 38.08
CA SER A 263 -16.70 -12.49 38.62
C SER A 263 -15.96 -13.30 37.56
N THR A 264 -15.34 -14.43 37.92
CA THR A 264 -14.62 -15.26 36.93
C THR A 264 -15.64 -16.04 36.08
N PRO A 265 -15.62 -15.92 34.74
CA PRO A 265 -16.45 -16.72 33.84
C PRO A 265 -16.33 -18.23 34.07
N VAL A 266 -15.10 -18.73 34.20
CA VAL A 266 -14.82 -20.14 34.49
C VAL A 266 -13.65 -20.25 35.47
N GLU A 267 -13.91 -20.87 36.62
CA GLU A 267 -12.90 -21.26 37.59
C GLU A 267 -12.83 -22.80 37.67
N ALA A 268 -11.61 -23.33 37.55
CA ALA A 268 -11.31 -24.75 37.77
C ALA A 268 -10.04 -24.93 38.61
N TYR A 269 -9.85 -24.05 39.59
CA TYR A 269 -8.71 -24.07 40.50
C TYR A 269 -8.56 -25.44 41.19
N GLU A 270 -7.38 -26.07 41.06
CA GLU A 270 -7.08 -27.43 41.59
C GLU A 270 -7.97 -28.57 41.05
N GLN A 271 -8.63 -28.39 39.89
CA GLN A 271 -9.58 -29.39 39.35
C GLN A 271 -9.03 -30.22 38.19
N HIS A 272 -9.70 -31.34 37.88
CA HIS A 272 -9.40 -32.18 36.72
C HIS A 272 -10.42 -32.03 35.59
N ILE A 273 -9.97 -31.59 34.42
CA ILE A 273 -10.78 -31.44 33.21
C ILE A 273 -10.06 -32.15 32.05
N THR A 274 -10.76 -32.92 31.22
CA THR A 274 -10.10 -33.52 30.04
C THR A 274 -10.06 -32.55 28.86
N GLU A 275 -11.13 -31.79 28.64
CA GLU A 275 -11.28 -30.86 27.52
C GLU A 275 -12.07 -29.64 27.99
N LEU A 276 -11.53 -28.44 27.75
CA LEU A 276 -12.17 -27.16 28.04
C LEU A 276 -12.08 -26.25 26.81
N GLU A 277 -13.22 -25.74 26.36
CA GLU A 277 -13.33 -24.73 25.31
C GLU A 277 -14.01 -23.47 25.88
N PHE A 278 -13.35 -22.32 25.70
CA PHE A 278 -13.83 -21.01 26.10
C PHE A 278 -13.72 -20.07 24.90
N THR A 279 -14.80 -19.91 24.12
CA THR A 279 -14.74 -19.26 22.80
C THR A 279 -15.79 -18.18 22.61
N ASP A 280 -15.49 -17.13 21.84
CA ASP A 280 -16.47 -16.11 21.43
C ASP A 280 -17.20 -15.41 22.61
N ASN A 281 -16.60 -15.35 23.80
CA ASN A 281 -17.19 -14.71 24.97
C ASN A 281 -16.77 -13.24 25.12
N VAL A 282 -17.63 -12.41 25.69
CA VAL A 282 -17.34 -11.00 26.00
C VAL A 282 -17.33 -10.80 27.52
N ALA A 283 -16.17 -10.43 28.07
CA ALA A 283 -15.96 -10.25 29.51
C ALA A 283 -15.32 -8.89 29.83
N PRO A 284 -16.12 -7.88 30.23
CA PRO A 284 -15.63 -6.55 30.56
C PRO A 284 -15.17 -6.42 32.03
N ASN A 285 -14.30 -5.44 32.30
CA ASN A 285 -13.97 -4.92 33.63
C ASN A 285 -13.40 -5.94 34.62
N ILE A 286 -12.86 -7.08 34.15
CA ILE A 286 -12.25 -8.10 35.01
C ILE A 286 -11.24 -7.47 35.99
N ASN A 287 -11.37 -7.82 37.27
CA ASN A 287 -10.45 -7.46 38.36
C ASN A 287 -10.33 -5.94 38.68
N ARG A 288 -11.29 -5.12 38.23
CA ARG A 288 -11.29 -3.66 38.48
C ARG A 288 -11.43 -3.29 39.95
N SER A 289 -12.21 -4.03 40.72
CA SER A 289 -12.39 -3.78 42.15
C SER A 289 -11.16 -4.16 42.97
N SER A 290 -10.81 -3.38 44.00
CA SER A 290 -9.71 -3.71 44.92
C SER A 290 -10.00 -4.89 45.84
N ALA A 291 -11.27 -5.29 45.95
CA ALA A 291 -11.71 -6.44 46.72
C ALA A 291 -11.96 -7.68 45.83
N SER A 292 -11.78 -7.57 44.51
CA SER A 292 -11.98 -8.69 43.58
C SER A 292 -10.64 -9.38 43.27
N ASP A 293 -10.68 -10.71 43.15
CA ASP A 293 -9.62 -11.55 42.59
C ASP A 293 -10.11 -12.25 41.31
N ALA A 294 -11.06 -11.63 40.60
CA ALA A 294 -11.67 -12.21 39.41
C ALA A 294 -10.66 -12.32 38.26
N ARG A 295 -10.76 -13.40 37.49
CA ARG A 295 -9.98 -13.64 36.27
C ARG A 295 -10.93 -13.79 35.08
N GLY A 296 -10.42 -13.77 33.86
CA GLY A 296 -11.19 -14.24 32.70
C GLY A 296 -11.34 -15.76 32.72
N LEU A 297 -10.26 -16.45 33.11
CA LEU A 297 -10.19 -17.89 33.26
C LEU A 297 -9.18 -18.23 34.37
N ASP A 298 -9.61 -18.95 35.41
CA ASP A 298 -8.75 -19.40 36.51
C ASP A 298 -8.55 -20.92 36.48
N LEU A 299 -7.41 -21.37 35.97
CA LEU A 299 -7.04 -22.80 35.90
C LEU A 299 -5.79 -23.08 36.74
N ARG A 300 -5.51 -22.25 37.75
CA ARG A 300 -4.32 -22.45 38.56
C ARG A 300 -4.39 -23.81 39.25
N TYR A 301 -3.27 -24.53 39.24
CA TYR A 301 -3.15 -25.90 39.75
C TYR A 301 -4.10 -26.94 39.12
N ALA A 302 -4.87 -26.58 38.09
CA ALA A 302 -5.76 -27.51 37.42
C ALA A 302 -4.95 -28.56 36.63
N THR A 303 -5.56 -29.70 36.35
CA THR A 303 -5.08 -30.64 35.33
C THR A 303 -6.05 -30.58 34.16
N VAL A 304 -5.59 -30.05 33.04
CA VAL A 304 -6.39 -29.92 31.81
C VAL A 304 -5.72 -30.73 30.71
N GLY A 305 -6.46 -31.61 30.04
CA GLY A 305 -5.96 -32.29 28.84
C GLY A 305 -5.79 -31.29 27.70
N THR A 306 -6.90 -30.90 27.08
CA THR A 306 -6.93 -29.93 25.98
C THR A 306 -7.62 -28.65 26.41
N LEU A 307 -6.97 -27.50 26.20
CA LEU A 307 -7.54 -26.17 26.40
C LEU A 307 -7.69 -25.41 25.07
N LYS A 308 -8.86 -24.87 24.79
CA LYS A 308 -9.10 -23.96 23.67
C LYS A 308 -9.68 -22.65 24.16
N VAL A 309 -9.03 -21.54 23.80
CA VAL A 309 -9.47 -20.19 24.13
C VAL A 309 -9.38 -19.34 22.87
N GLY A 310 -10.49 -18.92 22.29
CA GLY A 310 -10.42 -18.09 21.07
C GLY A 310 -11.64 -17.27 20.73
N GLY A 311 -11.46 -16.18 19.98
CA GLY A 311 -12.54 -15.26 19.64
C GLY A 311 -13.09 -14.45 20.82
N ASN A 312 -12.46 -14.50 21.99
CA ASN A 312 -12.98 -13.81 23.18
C ASN A 312 -12.55 -12.35 23.22
N THR A 313 -13.43 -11.47 23.74
CA THR A 313 -13.11 -10.07 24.02
C THR A 313 -13.04 -9.83 25.53
N PHE A 314 -11.84 -9.52 26.03
CA PHE A 314 -11.60 -9.05 27.39
C PHE A 314 -11.38 -7.54 27.38
N SER A 315 -12.44 -6.78 27.65
CA SER A 315 -12.36 -5.31 27.62
C SER A 315 -12.10 -4.73 29.00
N ALA A 316 -11.21 -3.75 29.03
CA ALA A 316 -10.84 -3.00 30.23
C ALA A 316 -10.40 -3.86 31.44
N PRO A 317 -9.67 -4.99 31.32
CA PRO A 317 -9.22 -5.73 32.50
C PRO A 317 -8.18 -4.91 33.29
N TYR A 318 -8.17 -5.12 34.61
CA TYR A 318 -7.24 -4.46 35.53
C TYR A 318 -6.23 -5.45 36.12
N TYR A 319 -4.96 -5.05 36.20
CA TYR A 319 -3.86 -5.92 36.60
C TYR A 319 -3.36 -5.54 37.99
N ARG A 320 -3.33 -6.51 38.90
CA ARG A 320 -2.66 -6.40 40.20
C ARG A 320 -1.61 -7.49 40.34
N ALA A 321 -0.95 -7.51 41.49
CA ALA A 321 0.10 -8.47 41.76
C ALA A 321 -0.36 -9.92 41.69
N ARG A 322 0.35 -10.71 40.87
CA ARG A 322 0.17 -12.16 40.71
C ARG A 322 -1.21 -12.55 40.16
N GLN A 323 -1.72 -11.76 39.22
CA GLN A 323 -2.99 -12.00 38.57
C GLN A 323 -2.81 -11.93 37.06
N ALA A 324 -3.54 -12.80 36.37
CA ALA A 324 -3.65 -12.82 34.92
C ALA A 324 -5.11 -12.87 34.49
N VAL A 325 -5.38 -12.48 33.24
CA VAL A 325 -6.73 -12.65 32.67
C VAL A 325 -6.97 -14.13 32.38
N ILE A 326 -6.03 -14.78 31.72
CA ILE A 326 -5.96 -16.23 31.56
C ILE A 326 -4.85 -16.73 32.47
N ASP A 327 -5.21 -17.35 33.60
CA ASP A 327 -4.27 -17.77 34.63
C ASP A 327 -4.11 -19.29 34.68
N LEU A 328 -2.99 -19.77 34.16
CA LEU A 328 -2.64 -21.19 34.11
C LEU A 328 -1.52 -21.54 35.09
N ALA A 329 -1.23 -20.66 36.07
CA ALA A 329 -0.10 -20.87 36.97
C ALA A 329 -0.17 -22.24 37.67
N TYR A 330 0.93 -22.99 37.63
CA TYR A 330 1.05 -24.35 38.18
C TYR A 330 0.10 -25.41 37.60
N ALA A 331 -0.65 -25.12 36.54
CA ALA A 331 -1.52 -26.10 35.88
C ALA A 331 -0.70 -27.23 35.22
N ASN A 332 -1.25 -28.43 35.15
CA ASN A 332 -0.75 -29.50 34.29
C ASN A 332 -1.57 -29.47 32.99
N LEU A 333 -0.96 -29.05 31.89
CA LEU A 333 -1.60 -28.96 30.57
C LEU A 333 -1.01 -29.99 29.62
N ASP A 334 -1.84 -30.79 28.95
CA ASP A 334 -1.35 -31.59 27.82
C ASP A 334 -1.19 -30.72 26.57
N SER A 335 -2.26 -30.05 26.13
CA SER A 335 -2.21 -29.10 25.02
C SER A 335 -3.06 -27.85 25.23
N PHE A 336 -2.71 -26.76 24.53
CA PHE A 336 -3.53 -25.55 24.50
C PHE A 336 -3.50 -24.78 23.18
N GLU A 337 -4.59 -24.09 22.87
CA GLU A 337 -4.71 -23.08 21.82
C GLU A 337 -5.32 -21.81 22.43
N ILE A 338 -4.61 -20.68 22.36
CA ILE A 338 -5.11 -19.36 22.75
C ILE A 338 -5.01 -18.45 21.51
N ILE A 339 -6.09 -18.38 20.73
CA ILE A 339 -6.05 -17.82 19.36
C ILE A 339 -7.13 -16.78 19.12
N GLY A 340 -6.79 -15.63 18.52
CA GLY A 340 -7.81 -14.68 18.07
C GLY A 340 -8.59 -14.02 19.21
N ASN A 341 -7.94 -13.74 20.35
CA ASN A 341 -8.58 -13.05 21.47
C ASN A 341 -8.17 -11.57 21.50
N ASP A 342 -9.12 -10.71 21.87
CA ASP A 342 -8.94 -9.26 22.00
C ASP A 342 -8.84 -8.86 23.46
N PHE A 343 -7.65 -8.46 23.91
CA PHE A 343 -7.42 -7.87 25.21
C PHE A 343 -7.28 -6.36 25.04
N THR A 344 -8.35 -5.60 25.31
CA THR A 344 -8.38 -4.16 25.01
C THR A 344 -8.54 -3.31 26.27
N GLY A 345 -8.02 -2.09 26.27
CA GLY A 345 -8.17 -1.16 27.38
C GLY A 345 -7.53 -1.63 28.70
N MET A 346 -6.47 -2.43 28.61
CA MET A 346 -5.80 -2.99 29.80
C MET A 346 -5.13 -1.91 30.64
N SER A 347 -5.18 -2.05 31.97
CA SER A 347 -4.57 -1.11 32.91
C SER A 347 -4.14 -1.82 34.20
N GLY A 348 -3.31 -1.22 35.05
CA GLY A 348 -2.90 -1.86 36.30
C GLY A 348 -2.05 -0.99 37.21
N ASN A 349 -1.81 -1.48 38.44
CA ASN A 349 -0.88 -0.83 39.37
C ASN A 349 0.56 -1.04 38.90
N GLY A 350 1.38 0.03 38.90
CA GLY A 350 2.78 -0.02 38.48
C GLY A 350 3.66 -0.98 39.29
N ASP A 351 4.78 -1.39 38.67
CA ASP A 351 5.80 -2.35 39.13
C ASP A 351 5.28 -3.51 39.96
N VAL A 352 4.73 -4.47 39.22
CA VAL A 352 4.29 -5.72 39.78
C VAL A 352 5.47 -6.72 39.80
N PRO A 353 5.71 -7.47 40.89
CA PRO A 353 6.70 -8.55 40.92
C PRO A 353 6.47 -9.59 39.81
N ASP A 354 7.42 -10.52 39.67
CA ASP A 354 7.30 -11.70 38.80
C ASP A 354 5.90 -12.30 38.97
N HIS A 355 5.25 -12.69 37.87
CA HIS A 355 3.91 -13.31 37.80
C HIS A 355 2.66 -12.44 37.45
N ALA A 356 2.78 -11.27 36.82
CA ALA A 356 1.60 -10.57 36.25
C ALA A 356 1.66 -10.54 34.71
N ALA A 357 0.64 -11.11 34.06
CA ALA A 357 0.56 -11.22 32.60
C ALA A 357 -0.88 -11.26 32.10
N ALA A 358 -1.15 -10.97 30.83
CA ALA A 358 -2.49 -11.21 30.27
C ALA A 358 -2.75 -12.72 30.24
N ILE A 359 -1.74 -13.45 29.75
CA ILE A 359 -1.67 -14.90 29.74
C ILE A 359 -0.49 -15.34 30.62
N MET A 360 -0.81 -16.08 31.67
CA MET A 360 0.16 -16.79 32.49
C MET A 360 0.19 -18.26 32.08
N LEU A 361 1.32 -18.73 31.56
CA LEU A 361 1.55 -20.15 31.30
C LEU A 361 2.00 -20.90 32.58
N PRO A 362 1.90 -22.25 32.61
CA PRO A 362 2.21 -23.04 33.79
C PRO A 362 3.61 -22.82 34.39
N THR A 363 3.64 -22.37 35.64
CA THR A 363 4.84 -22.22 36.48
C THR A 363 5.43 -23.57 36.92
N ASP A 364 6.74 -23.76 36.81
CA ASP A 364 7.49 -24.96 37.20
C ASP A 364 7.01 -26.24 36.49
N LYS A 365 6.49 -26.10 35.26
CA LYS A 365 5.85 -27.19 34.51
C LYS A 365 6.27 -27.20 33.04
N ARG A 366 6.12 -28.36 32.42
CA ARG A 366 6.18 -28.54 30.96
C ARG A 366 4.76 -28.70 30.42
N ILE A 367 4.56 -28.28 29.18
CA ILE A 367 3.38 -28.63 28.39
C ILE A 367 3.59 -30.03 27.81
N GLY A 368 2.54 -30.85 27.80
CA GLY A 368 2.62 -32.26 27.39
C GLY A 368 2.93 -32.43 25.89
N THR A 369 1.93 -32.21 25.05
CA THR A 369 1.97 -32.48 23.61
C THR A 369 2.28 -31.24 22.76
N GLY A 370 1.82 -30.04 23.15
CA GLY A 370 2.16 -28.78 22.50
C GLY A 370 1.23 -27.60 22.83
N GLY A 371 1.58 -26.39 22.39
CA GLY A 371 0.78 -25.20 22.68
C GLY A 371 0.93 -24.09 21.63
N LYS A 372 -0.12 -23.28 21.44
CA LYS A 372 -0.10 -22.15 20.50
C LYS A 372 -0.80 -20.92 21.08
N ILE A 373 -0.13 -19.77 21.02
CA ILE A 373 -0.68 -18.43 21.28
C ILE A 373 -0.55 -17.65 19.97
N ALA A 374 -1.66 -17.37 19.28
CA ALA A 374 -1.59 -16.69 17.98
C ALA A 374 -2.73 -15.75 17.68
N ASP A 375 -2.50 -14.78 16.79
CA ASP A 375 -3.53 -13.88 16.29
C ASP A 375 -4.27 -13.11 17.41
N ASN A 376 -3.66 -12.94 18.59
CA ASN A 376 -4.26 -12.20 19.69
C ASN A 376 -3.83 -10.73 19.66
N GLU A 377 -4.74 -9.84 20.05
CA GLU A 377 -4.48 -8.41 20.18
C GLU A 377 -4.36 -8.00 21.65
N PHE A 378 -3.26 -7.36 22.02
CA PHE A 378 -2.98 -6.91 23.38
C PHE A 378 -2.82 -5.38 23.41
N LEU A 379 -3.89 -4.65 23.69
CA LEU A 379 -3.91 -3.18 23.76
C LEU A 379 -4.07 -2.66 25.20
N ALA A 380 -3.02 -2.06 25.76
CA ALA A 380 -3.12 -1.33 27.02
C ALA A 380 -3.67 0.10 26.83
N MET A 381 -4.25 0.72 27.87
CA MET A 381 -4.72 2.13 27.82
C MET A 381 -3.55 3.13 27.85
N GLY A 382 -2.40 2.71 28.36
CA GLY A 382 -1.16 3.46 28.41
C GLY A 382 -0.03 2.44 28.53
N THR A 383 1.15 2.88 28.98
CA THR A 383 2.26 1.94 29.13
C THR A 383 2.17 1.18 30.46
N MET A 384 2.20 -0.14 30.39
CA MET A 384 2.12 -1.04 31.54
C MET A 384 3.50 -1.62 31.91
N ASN A 385 3.75 -1.72 33.21
CA ASN A 385 4.96 -2.35 33.76
C ASN A 385 4.79 -3.86 33.97
N THR A 386 4.22 -4.56 32.98
CA THR A 386 3.88 -5.99 33.10
C THR A 386 4.05 -6.71 31.76
N GLN A 387 3.90 -8.03 31.76
CA GLN A 387 3.98 -8.86 30.54
C GLN A 387 2.59 -8.96 29.89
N ALA A 388 2.53 -9.21 28.60
CA ALA A 388 1.33 -9.77 27.97
C ALA A 388 1.35 -11.29 28.09
N VAL A 389 2.48 -11.93 27.77
CA VAL A 389 2.69 -13.37 27.90
C VAL A 389 3.86 -13.64 28.84
N TYR A 390 3.65 -14.43 29.89
CA TYR A 390 4.70 -14.89 30.77
C TYR A 390 4.69 -16.41 30.92
N TRP A 391 5.87 -17.02 30.82
CA TRP A 391 6.06 -18.43 31.15
C TRP A 391 7.31 -18.64 32.02
N ASP A 392 7.09 -19.28 33.15
CA ASP A 392 8.12 -19.79 34.05
C ASP A 392 8.12 -21.32 33.99
N GLY A 393 8.86 -21.88 33.04
CA GLY A 393 8.88 -23.32 32.76
C GLY A 393 9.55 -24.14 33.86
N LEU A 394 9.70 -25.44 33.63
CA LEU A 394 10.38 -26.33 34.57
C LEU A 394 11.89 -26.14 34.53
N GLU A 395 12.50 -25.77 35.66
CA GLU A 395 13.96 -25.69 35.83
C GLU A 395 14.64 -26.99 35.36
N PRO A 396 15.55 -26.93 34.38
CA PRO A 396 16.25 -28.11 33.89
C PRO A 396 17.36 -28.53 34.86
N THR A 397 17.73 -29.83 34.83
CA THR A 397 18.89 -30.33 35.56
C THR A 397 20.23 -29.80 35.02
N ASP A 398 20.24 -29.30 33.78
CA ASP A 398 21.36 -28.59 33.15
C ASP A 398 20.86 -27.21 32.69
N SER A 399 21.16 -26.19 33.47
CA SER A 399 20.69 -24.81 33.27
C SER A 399 21.49 -24.05 32.21
N ALA A 400 22.62 -24.59 31.73
CA ALA A 400 23.51 -23.88 30.83
C ALA A 400 22.95 -23.78 29.40
N THR A 401 22.14 -24.73 28.94
CA THR A 401 21.47 -24.70 27.64
C THR A 401 20.24 -25.62 27.63
N ASN A 402 19.06 -25.13 28.00
CA ASN A 402 17.83 -25.94 27.95
C ASN A 402 17.35 -26.07 26.50
N LEU A 403 17.79 -27.13 25.82
CA LEU A 403 17.43 -27.43 24.42
C LEU A 403 16.21 -28.36 24.31
N ALA A 404 15.52 -28.66 25.41
CA ALA A 404 14.33 -29.49 25.36
C ALA A 404 13.22 -28.72 24.63
N ALA A 405 12.68 -29.31 23.56
CA ALA A 405 11.57 -28.71 22.82
C ALA A 405 10.37 -28.52 23.75
N SER A 406 9.88 -27.29 23.86
CA SER A 406 8.64 -26.98 24.59
C SER A 406 7.40 -27.32 23.76
N ARG A 407 7.54 -27.31 22.42
CA ARG A 407 6.44 -27.42 21.45
C ARG A 407 5.39 -26.32 21.63
N VAL A 408 5.79 -25.18 22.21
CA VAL A 408 4.97 -23.98 22.35
C VAL A 408 5.39 -22.97 21.29
N SER A 409 4.40 -22.34 20.67
CA SER A 409 4.56 -21.24 19.73
C SER A 409 3.80 -20.00 20.21
N VAL A 410 4.42 -18.83 20.08
CA VAL A 410 3.82 -17.50 20.30
C VAL A 410 4.05 -16.72 19.01
N ILE A 411 3.04 -16.69 18.14
CA ILE A 411 3.20 -16.22 16.75
C ILE A 411 2.10 -15.28 16.32
N ASP A 412 2.40 -14.33 15.44
CA ASP A 412 1.37 -13.48 14.80
C ASP A 412 0.48 -12.69 15.80
N ASN A 413 0.99 -12.37 17.00
CA ASN A 413 0.26 -11.55 17.96
C ASN A 413 0.68 -10.08 17.87
N HIS A 414 -0.22 -9.16 18.22
CA HIS A 414 0.05 -7.72 18.29
C HIS A 414 0.06 -7.23 19.74
N PHE A 415 1.12 -6.51 20.13
CA PHE A 415 1.29 -5.98 21.49
C PHE A 415 1.50 -4.47 21.52
N ASP A 416 0.61 -3.71 22.14
CA ASP A 416 0.77 -2.25 22.26
C ASP A 416 0.58 -1.75 23.70
N GLY A 417 1.64 -1.15 24.23
CA GLY A 417 1.67 -0.61 25.59
C GLY A 417 2.30 -1.53 26.63
N PHE A 418 3.05 -2.55 26.21
CA PHE A 418 3.80 -3.45 27.09
C PHE A 418 5.30 -3.17 27.02
N SER A 419 6.01 -3.36 28.14
CA SER A 419 7.42 -2.96 28.29
C SER A 419 7.63 -1.44 28.31
N THR A 420 8.57 -0.97 29.12
CA THR A 420 9.02 0.41 29.26
C THR A 420 10.52 0.38 29.50
N SER A 421 11.19 1.53 29.37
CA SER A 421 12.61 1.67 29.75
C SER A 421 12.93 1.31 31.21
N ALA A 422 11.91 1.17 32.07
CA ALA A 422 12.04 0.79 33.47
C ALA A 422 11.33 -0.53 33.83
N SER A 423 10.75 -1.25 32.87
CA SER A 423 9.89 -2.39 33.14
C SER A 423 10.28 -3.66 32.39
N ARG A 424 9.30 -4.55 32.19
CA ARG A 424 9.46 -5.96 31.82
C ARG A 424 8.88 -6.18 30.43
N SER A 425 9.44 -7.14 29.69
CA SER A 425 9.07 -7.43 28.30
C SER A 425 7.61 -7.80 28.06
N GLY A 426 7.11 -7.52 26.86
CA GLY A 426 5.77 -7.94 26.44
C GLY A 426 5.64 -9.46 26.42
N ILE A 427 6.66 -10.15 25.88
CA ILE A 427 6.80 -11.61 25.98
C ILE A 427 8.01 -11.93 26.86
N ARG A 428 7.79 -12.71 27.92
CA ARG A 428 8.85 -13.08 28.85
C ARG A 428 8.87 -14.58 29.10
N MET A 429 10.04 -15.19 28.91
CA MET A 429 10.27 -16.62 29.03
C MET A 429 11.37 -16.88 30.06
N LEU A 430 11.12 -17.80 30.98
CA LEU A 430 12.05 -18.28 31.99
C LEU A 430 11.98 -19.82 31.99
N GLN A 431 13.14 -20.50 31.92
CA GLN A 431 13.22 -21.98 32.06
C GLN A 431 12.36 -22.82 31.08
N THR A 432 11.89 -22.24 29.97
CA THR A 432 10.89 -22.84 29.09
C THR A 432 11.41 -23.99 28.22
N GLY A 433 12.72 -24.14 28.06
CA GLY A 433 13.27 -24.88 26.93
C GLY A 433 12.99 -24.12 25.64
N VAL A 434 12.93 -24.80 24.50
CA VAL A 434 12.85 -24.13 23.19
C VAL A 434 11.42 -23.78 22.79
N VAL A 435 11.14 -22.50 22.54
CA VAL A 435 9.82 -21.90 22.24
C VAL A 435 9.93 -21.14 20.91
N GLU A 436 8.99 -21.35 20.00
CA GLU A 436 8.90 -20.53 18.80
C GLU A 436 8.27 -19.18 19.17
N ILE A 437 8.99 -18.08 18.96
CA ILE A 437 8.43 -16.72 19.06
C ILE A 437 8.76 -16.03 17.75
N ALA A 438 7.76 -15.82 16.90
CA ALA A 438 7.95 -15.35 15.53
C ALA A 438 6.81 -14.45 15.07
N ARG A 439 7.08 -13.53 14.14
CA ARG A 439 6.09 -12.64 13.50
C ARG A 439 5.18 -11.84 14.46
N ASN A 440 5.61 -11.65 15.70
CA ASN A 440 4.87 -10.79 16.64
C ASN A 440 5.25 -9.33 16.38
N THR A 441 4.25 -8.44 16.41
CA THR A 441 4.46 -7.00 16.23
C THR A 441 4.26 -6.27 17.55
N PHE A 442 4.97 -5.16 17.74
CA PHE A 442 4.75 -4.31 18.91
C PHE A 442 4.52 -2.86 18.51
N GLY A 443 3.40 -2.29 18.95
CA GLY A 443 3.02 -0.91 18.66
C GLY A 443 3.88 0.12 19.36
N SER A 444 3.74 1.39 18.96
CA SER A 444 4.55 2.53 19.43
C SER A 444 4.51 2.81 20.94
N ARG A 445 3.55 2.24 21.68
CA ARG A 445 3.48 2.38 23.15
C ARG A 445 4.20 1.25 23.86
N SER A 446 4.54 0.17 23.15
CA SER A 446 5.39 -0.88 23.68
C SER A 446 6.83 -0.38 23.80
N GLY A 447 7.56 -0.87 24.81
CA GLY A 447 8.85 -0.31 25.17
C GLY A 447 10.02 -1.16 24.70
N SER A 448 10.71 -0.68 23.67
CA SER A 448 12.10 -1.04 23.37
C SER A 448 13.09 -0.04 24.00
N GLN A 449 14.34 -0.46 24.25
CA GLN A 449 15.40 0.44 24.71
C GLN A 449 15.83 1.39 23.61
N THR A 450 16.16 2.62 24.00
CA THR A 450 16.88 3.56 23.13
C THR A 450 18.22 2.99 22.64
N ASN A 451 18.90 2.21 23.48
CA ASN A 451 20.07 1.44 23.07
C ASN A 451 19.65 0.00 22.74
N THR A 452 19.22 -0.21 21.50
CA THR A 452 18.76 -1.52 21.02
C THR A 452 19.86 -2.59 21.04
N VAL A 453 21.14 -2.22 21.09
CA VAL A 453 22.24 -3.18 21.27
C VAL A 453 22.16 -3.83 22.66
N LEU A 454 21.76 -3.08 23.70
CA LEU A 454 21.56 -3.67 25.03
C LEU A 454 20.45 -4.73 24.99
N GLU A 455 19.40 -4.57 24.19
CA GLU A 455 18.33 -5.56 24.14
C GLU A 455 18.78 -6.93 23.64
N GLU A 456 19.77 -6.97 22.75
CA GLU A 456 20.32 -8.19 22.16
C GLU A 456 20.99 -9.09 23.21
N PHE A 457 21.66 -8.49 24.22
CA PHE A 457 22.50 -9.24 25.16
C PHE A 457 22.18 -9.01 26.64
N SER A 458 21.57 -7.87 27.00
CA SER A 458 21.27 -7.47 28.37
C SER A 458 19.88 -7.92 28.85
N GLY A 459 19.19 -8.78 28.09
CA GLY A 459 17.89 -9.36 28.47
C GLY A 459 17.92 -10.33 29.65
N ASN A 460 18.83 -10.13 30.62
CA ASN A 460 19.04 -10.97 31.79
C ASN A 460 18.73 -10.19 33.08
N GLY A 461 17.99 -10.80 34.00
CA GLY A 461 17.59 -10.21 35.29
C GLY A 461 16.09 -9.93 35.42
N SER A 462 15.69 -9.41 36.58
CA SER A 462 14.27 -9.18 36.94
C SER A 462 13.62 -8.03 36.18
N VAL A 463 14.41 -7.07 35.68
CA VAL A 463 13.95 -5.88 34.94
C VAL A 463 14.83 -5.73 33.69
N ALA A 464 14.27 -6.03 32.52
CA ALA A 464 14.90 -5.79 31.24
C ALA A 464 13.85 -5.19 30.30
N ALA A 465 14.07 -3.93 29.92
CA ALA A 465 13.28 -3.27 28.88
C ALA A 465 13.62 -3.93 27.55
N THR A 466 12.81 -4.87 27.07
CA THR A 466 12.98 -5.50 25.75
C THR A 466 11.61 -5.94 25.26
N LEU A 467 11.38 -6.05 23.95
CA LEU A 467 10.11 -6.56 23.42
C LEU A 467 9.88 -8.04 23.82
N VAL A 468 10.94 -8.84 23.66
CA VAL A 468 11.03 -10.24 24.09
C VAL A 468 12.19 -10.42 25.06
N SER A 469 11.97 -11.11 26.17
CA SER A 469 13.03 -11.53 27.10
C SER A 469 13.05 -13.04 27.28
N ASN A 470 14.10 -13.65 26.74
CA ASN A 470 14.59 -14.95 27.17
C ASN A 470 15.48 -14.70 28.39
N VAL A 471 14.95 -14.85 29.61
CA VAL A 471 15.55 -14.29 30.83
C VAL A 471 16.95 -14.84 31.12
N ASN A 472 17.19 -16.13 30.87
CA ASN A 472 18.48 -16.78 31.12
C ASN A 472 18.76 -17.87 30.08
N ALA A 473 19.89 -18.57 30.20
CA ALA A 473 20.31 -19.62 29.26
C ALA A 473 19.34 -20.83 29.16
N SER A 474 18.44 -20.99 30.14
CA SER A 474 17.40 -22.03 30.14
C SER A 474 16.07 -21.60 29.51
N ALA A 475 15.93 -20.31 29.16
CA ALA A 475 14.78 -19.77 28.45
C ALA A 475 15.06 -19.72 26.95
N ASN A 476 14.26 -20.44 26.17
CA ASN A 476 14.38 -20.52 24.71
C ASN A 476 15.78 -20.81 24.18
N ALA A 477 16.54 -21.63 24.91
CA ALA A 477 17.95 -21.92 24.63
C ALA A 477 18.82 -20.67 24.36
N LYS A 478 18.45 -19.52 24.97
CA LYS A 478 19.03 -18.18 24.81
C LYS A 478 19.95 -18.04 23.60
N LEU A 479 19.37 -17.73 22.44
CA LEU A 479 20.09 -17.49 21.21
C LEU A 479 20.67 -16.07 21.15
N ASN A 480 21.94 -15.96 20.74
CA ASN A 480 22.52 -14.70 20.28
C ASN A 480 21.96 -14.36 18.88
N THR A 481 21.67 -13.08 18.66
CA THR A 481 20.93 -12.58 17.50
C THR A 481 21.86 -12.24 16.33
N TRP A 482 21.47 -12.58 15.11
CA TRP A 482 21.97 -11.94 13.89
C TRP A 482 21.58 -10.46 13.86
N TRP A 483 22.38 -9.61 13.24
CA TRP A 483 22.18 -8.17 13.38
C TRP A 483 22.49 -7.39 12.09
N PRO A 484 21.81 -6.25 11.84
CA PRO A 484 22.12 -5.34 10.74
C PRO A 484 23.51 -4.67 10.88
N THR A 485 24.40 -4.86 9.91
CA THR A 485 25.80 -4.42 10.02
C THR A 485 25.99 -2.90 9.99
N ALA A 486 24.99 -2.17 9.49
CA ALA A 486 24.99 -0.71 9.49
C ALA A 486 25.02 -0.10 10.91
N ARG A 487 24.60 -0.86 11.94
CA ARG A 487 24.64 -0.43 13.34
C ARG A 487 25.73 -1.18 14.11
N SER A 488 26.79 -0.47 14.49
CA SER A 488 27.87 -1.04 15.30
C SER A 488 27.43 -1.43 16.73
N SER A 489 28.26 -2.24 17.38
CA SER A 489 28.11 -2.67 18.78
C SER A 489 28.15 -1.51 19.79
N ALA A 490 28.62 -0.33 19.37
CA ALA A 490 28.57 0.91 20.15
C ALA A 490 27.22 1.66 20.00
N ASN A 491 26.23 1.05 19.34
CA ASN A 491 24.95 1.66 18.98
C ASN A 491 25.10 2.89 18.05
N VAL A 492 26.11 2.88 17.18
CA VAL A 492 26.39 3.97 16.22
C VAL A 492 26.17 3.47 14.80
N GLN A 493 25.50 4.31 13.99
CA GLN A 493 25.35 4.17 12.55
C GLN A 493 25.80 5.47 11.90
N THR A 494 26.75 5.41 10.97
CA THR A 494 27.35 6.61 10.36
C THR A 494 26.48 7.22 9.26
N SER A 495 25.74 6.38 8.54
CA SER A 495 24.80 6.77 7.47
C SER A 495 23.60 5.83 7.45
N PRO A 496 22.38 6.32 7.13
CA PRO A 496 21.24 5.47 6.83
C PRO A 496 21.51 4.48 5.69
N ILE A 497 20.77 3.38 5.65
CA ILE A 497 20.74 2.49 4.48
C ILE A 497 19.72 3.04 3.51
N THR A 498 20.16 3.43 2.31
CA THR A 498 19.28 4.03 1.31
C THR A 498 18.52 2.96 0.53
N ALA A 499 17.20 3.07 0.52
CA ALA A 499 16.31 2.27 -0.32
C ALA A 499 16.50 2.61 -1.80
N ILE A 500 16.62 1.58 -2.62
CA ILE A 500 16.73 1.66 -4.09
C ILE A 500 15.49 0.98 -4.64
N GLU A 501 14.68 1.69 -5.43
CA GLU A 501 13.42 1.17 -5.98
C GLU A 501 12.51 0.54 -4.90
N CYS A 502 12.32 1.25 -3.78
CA CYS A 502 11.56 0.76 -2.62
C CYS A 502 12.08 -0.53 -1.97
N THR A 503 13.32 -0.93 -2.28
CA THR A 503 13.97 -2.10 -1.71
C THR A 503 15.20 -1.66 -0.92
N VAL A 504 15.32 -2.14 0.32
CA VAL A 504 16.49 -1.87 1.17
C VAL A 504 17.47 -3.05 1.08
N PRO A 505 18.72 -2.83 0.65
CA PRO A 505 19.77 -3.85 0.69
C PRO A 505 20.34 -3.95 2.11
N LEU A 506 19.66 -4.69 2.99
CA LEU A 506 20.01 -4.85 4.39
C LEU A 506 21.14 -5.88 4.55
N GLU A 507 22.38 -5.43 4.80
CA GLU A 507 23.46 -6.33 5.20
C GLU A 507 23.29 -6.77 6.65
N VAL A 508 23.27 -8.08 6.88
CA VAL A 508 23.20 -8.73 8.19
C VAL A 508 24.42 -9.59 8.44
N ALA A 509 24.83 -9.73 9.70
CA ALA A 509 25.96 -10.55 10.12
C ALA A 509 25.56 -11.56 11.21
N PRO A 510 26.23 -12.72 11.26
CA PRO A 510 26.07 -13.65 12.36
C PRO A 510 26.56 -13.04 13.68
N PRO A 511 26.07 -13.54 14.82
CA PRO A 511 26.55 -13.07 16.12
C PRO A 511 28.05 -13.33 16.36
N ALA A 512 28.64 -14.31 15.65
CA ALA A 512 30.06 -14.64 15.71
C ALA A 512 30.97 -13.76 14.80
N ASP A 513 30.41 -12.80 14.04
CA ASP A 513 31.19 -11.89 13.21
C ASP A 513 32.18 -11.06 14.06
N GLU A 514 33.40 -10.87 13.58
CA GLU A 514 34.47 -10.17 14.33
C GLU A 514 34.14 -8.70 14.66
N ALA A 515 33.24 -8.07 13.90
CA ALA A 515 32.77 -6.72 14.18
C ALA A 515 31.75 -6.66 15.34
N ASN A 516 31.17 -7.79 15.73
CA ASN A 516 30.32 -7.87 16.89
C ASN A 516 31.18 -8.01 18.16
N THR A 517 31.12 -7.00 19.04
CA THR A 517 31.87 -6.98 20.30
C THR A 517 30.95 -7.05 21.51
N THR A 518 29.67 -7.32 21.29
CA THR A 518 28.60 -7.37 22.29
C THR A 518 27.76 -8.62 22.05
N ASP A 519 28.05 -9.69 22.79
CA ASP A 519 27.29 -10.94 22.81
C ASP A 519 26.88 -11.29 24.25
N TYR A 520 25.89 -12.17 24.40
CA TYR A 520 25.62 -12.77 25.70
C TYR A 520 26.51 -14.01 25.83
N THR A 521 27.50 -13.96 26.73
CA THR A 521 28.52 -15.02 26.87
C THR A 521 27.96 -16.38 27.24
N ALA A 522 26.83 -16.43 27.96
CA ALA A 522 26.13 -17.68 28.29
C ALA A 522 25.06 -18.06 27.26
N GLY A 523 24.92 -17.26 26.19
CA GLY A 523 24.01 -17.50 25.08
C GLY A 523 24.67 -18.40 24.04
N ARG A 524 23.84 -19.15 23.34
CA ARG A 524 24.30 -20.04 22.28
C ARG A 524 24.29 -19.29 20.94
N TYR A 525 25.24 -19.61 20.07
CA TYR A 525 25.17 -19.20 18.67
C TYR A 525 24.16 -20.06 17.90
N PRO A 526 23.33 -19.45 17.05
CA PRO A 526 22.36 -20.17 16.25
C PRO A 526 23.07 -21.06 15.22
N GLY A 527 22.57 -22.28 15.02
CA GLY A 527 23.07 -23.19 14.01
C GLY A 527 22.52 -22.81 12.64
N VAL A 528 23.38 -22.78 11.60
CA VAL A 528 22.93 -22.53 10.22
C VAL A 528 22.41 -23.82 9.56
N PRO A 529 21.39 -23.76 8.67
CA PRO A 529 20.70 -22.55 8.21
C PRO A 529 19.86 -21.89 9.31
N VAL A 530 19.72 -20.56 9.25
CA VAL A 530 18.81 -19.79 10.12
C VAL A 530 17.78 -19.08 9.27
N GLU A 531 16.66 -18.71 9.88
CA GLU A 531 15.64 -17.84 9.31
C GLU A 531 15.69 -16.48 10.04
N LEU A 532 15.57 -15.39 9.32
CA LEU A 532 15.53 -14.04 9.87
C LEU A 532 14.17 -13.40 9.59
N ASP A 533 13.38 -13.18 10.65
CA ASP A 533 12.18 -12.36 10.57
C ASP A 533 12.60 -10.89 10.58
N VAL A 534 12.25 -10.14 9.54
CA VAL A 534 12.57 -8.72 9.37
C VAL A 534 11.36 -7.87 9.73
N TYR A 535 11.62 -6.81 10.49
CA TYR A 535 10.60 -5.88 10.96
C TYR A 535 10.99 -4.45 10.63
N TRP A 536 10.00 -3.63 10.26
CA TRP A 536 10.13 -2.19 10.22
C TRP A 536 9.68 -1.58 11.55
N THR A 537 10.31 -0.47 11.91
CA THR A 537 9.98 0.31 13.09
C THR A 537 10.07 1.80 12.81
N GLN A 538 9.15 2.58 13.38
CA GLN A 538 9.25 4.05 13.36
C GLN A 538 10.30 4.52 14.37
N GLY A 539 10.32 3.89 15.54
CA GLY A 539 11.31 4.08 16.59
C GLY A 539 12.16 2.82 16.73
N ASN A 540 11.83 2.00 17.72
CA ASN A 540 12.55 0.77 18.03
C ASN A 540 11.64 -0.46 18.22
N ASP A 541 10.32 -0.37 18.10
CA ASP A 541 9.37 -1.32 18.70
C ASP A 541 8.93 -2.49 17.79
N ALA A 542 9.39 -2.59 16.53
CA ALA A 542 9.02 -3.66 15.59
C ALA A 542 7.51 -3.69 15.26
N GLU A 543 7.01 -2.55 14.82
CA GLU A 543 5.60 -2.25 14.55
C GLU A 543 5.05 -3.04 13.36
N VAL A 544 5.88 -3.35 12.35
CA VAL A 544 5.44 -4.01 11.11
C VAL A 544 6.36 -5.19 10.79
N TYR A 545 5.79 -6.39 10.70
CA TYR A 545 6.50 -7.56 10.18
C TYR A 545 6.56 -7.50 8.65
N ILE A 546 7.76 -7.50 8.07
CA ILE A 546 7.97 -7.40 6.62
C ILE A 546 8.04 -8.77 5.96
N GLY A 547 8.72 -9.73 6.59
CA GLY A 547 8.89 -11.05 6.00
C GLY A 547 10.03 -11.85 6.62
N ARG A 548 10.17 -13.09 6.14
CA ARG A 548 11.17 -14.06 6.59
C ARG A 548 12.18 -14.34 5.49
N PHE A 549 13.46 -14.37 5.86
CA PHE A 549 14.58 -14.56 4.94
C PHE A 549 15.46 -15.74 5.37
N ASP A 550 15.75 -16.64 4.45
CA ASP A 550 16.64 -17.79 4.68
C ASP A 550 18.12 -17.39 4.59
N VAL A 551 18.89 -17.81 5.59
CA VAL A 551 20.35 -17.57 5.66
C VAL A 551 21.06 -18.91 5.75
N ALA A 552 21.64 -19.33 4.62
CA ALA A 552 22.21 -20.67 4.47
C ALA A 552 23.64 -20.84 5.05
N ALA A 553 24.34 -19.75 5.39
CA ALA A 553 25.75 -19.79 5.77
C ALA A 553 26.06 -18.78 6.86
N ASP A 554 26.95 -19.17 7.78
CA ASP A 554 27.39 -18.38 8.95
C ASP A 554 28.41 -17.31 8.55
N LYS A 555 27.96 -16.33 7.75
CA LYS A 555 28.74 -15.20 7.23
C LYS A 555 27.79 -14.05 6.89
N ARG A 556 28.33 -12.85 6.64
CA ARG A 556 27.54 -11.71 6.19
C ARG A 556 26.72 -12.01 4.94
N GLN A 557 25.48 -11.52 4.92
CA GLN A 557 24.55 -11.64 3.79
C GLN A 557 23.81 -10.32 3.57
N ILE A 558 23.44 -10.04 2.32
CA ILE A 558 22.61 -8.90 1.96
C ILE A 558 21.19 -9.41 1.69
N LEU A 559 20.24 -8.96 2.48
CA LEU A 559 18.82 -9.23 2.30
C LEU A 559 18.21 -8.11 1.43
N GLN A 560 17.47 -8.48 0.39
CA GLN A 560 16.70 -7.52 -0.41
C GLN A 560 15.31 -7.35 0.20
N VAL A 561 15.14 -6.31 1.01
CA VAL A 561 13.92 -6.10 1.79
C VAL A 561 13.00 -5.14 1.04
N ALA A 562 11.96 -5.67 0.40
CA ALA A 562 10.89 -4.84 -0.17
C ALA A 562 10.14 -4.13 0.95
N LEU A 563 9.98 -2.81 0.84
CA LEU A 563 9.26 -2.03 1.84
C LEU A 563 7.74 -2.09 1.58
N PRO A 564 6.91 -2.36 2.61
CA PRO A 564 5.46 -2.29 2.46
C PRO A 564 5.03 -0.88 2.06
N MET A 565 4.19 -0.82 1.04
CA MET A 565 3.73 0.44 0.42
C MET A 565 2.45 0.94 1.11
N PRO A 566 2.11 2.23 0.98
CA PRO A 566 0.86 2.73 1.53
C PRO A 566 -0.35 1.96 0.98
N GLY A 567 -1.20 1.44 1.88
CA GLY A 567 -2.35 0.59 1.53
C GLY A 567 -2.04 -0.91 1.50
N ASP A 568 -0.82 -1.33 1.81
CA ASP A 568 -0.46 -2.74 2.03
C ASP A 568 -1.11 -3.27 3.31
N GLU A 569 -1.63 -4.51 3.27
CA GLU A 569 -2.27 -5.21 4.40
C GLU A 569 -1.31 -5.35 5.60
N LEU A 570 0.00 -5.43 5.34
CA LEU A 570 1.03 -5.47 6.38
C LEU A 570 1.00 -4.23 7.31
N LEU A 571 0.41 -3.12 6.86
CA LEU A 571 0.33 -1.87 7.63
C LEU A 571 -0.96 -1.74 8.46
N GLU A 572 -1.93 -2.65 8.32
CA GLU A 572 -3.23 -2.53 9.00
C GLU A 572 -3.09 -2.48 10.52
N THR A 573 -2.26 -3.37 11.09
CA THR A 573 -1.98 -3.44 12.53
C THR A 573 -1.31 -2.19 13.10
N ASN A 574 -0.75 -1.33 12.24
CA ASN A 574 -0.12 -0.06 12.62
C ASN A 574 -0.90 1.15 12.08
N SER A 575 -2.23 1.05 11.95
CA SER A 575 -3.10 2.14 11.48
C SER A 575 -2.70 2.70 10.11
N GLY A 576 -2.15 1.87 9.23
CA GLY A 576 -1.67 2.27 7.90
C GLY A 576 -0.35 3.04 7.89
N VAL A 577 0.32 3.20 9.04
CA VAL A 577 1.63 3.86 9.14
C VAL A 577 2.73 2.85 8.79
N GLY A 578 3.60 3.21 7.85
CA GLY A 578 4.66 2.35 7.36
C GLY A 578 5.94 3.10 6.97
N PRO A 579 6.92 2.40 6.37
CA PRO A 579 8.22 2.97 5.99
C PRO A 579 8.13 4.07 4.95
N VAL A 580 7.11 4.05 4.09
CA VAL A 580 6.97 4.96 2.95
C VAL A 580 5.84 5.95 3.24
N ASP A 581 6.17 7.24 3.26
CA ASP A 581 5.16 8.28 3.43
C ASP A 581 4.28 8.38 2.15
N PRO A 582 2.94 8.27 2.27
CA PRO A 582 2.05 8.24 1.11
C PRO A 582 2.05 9.52 0.29
N LEU A 583 2.37 10.68 0.88
CA LEU A 583 2.32 11.96 0.18
C LEU A 583 3.64 12.27 -0.53
N SER A 584 4.74 12.15 0.19
CA SER A 584 6.08 12.53 -0.26
C SER A 584 6.86 11.39 -0.92
N GLY A 585 6.48 10.13 -0.67
CA GLY A 585 7.25 8.95 -1.06
C GLY A 585 8.55 8.77 -0.26
N ALA A 586 8.82 9.62 0.74
CA ALA A 586 10.02 9.53 1.54
C ALA A 586 10.03 8.22 2.36
N VAL A 587 11.18 7.54 2.34
CA VAL A 587 11.43 6.37 3.17
C VAL A 587 11.98 6.83 4.52
N SER A 588 11.45 6.30 5.61
CA SER A 588 11.90 6.61 6.97
C SER A 588 11.71 5.44 7.93
N GLY A 589 12.25 5.58 9.16
CA GLY A 589 12.24 4.54 10.19
C GLY A 589 13.51 3.68 10.17
N ALA A 590 13.40 2.45 10.64
CA ALA A 590 14.51 1.52 10.73
C ALA A 590 14.07 0.08 10.51
N LEU A 591 15.04 -0.79 10.19
CA LEU A 591 14.85 -2.23 10.09
C LEU A 591 15.57 -2.95 11.23
N ARG A 592 14.95 -3.98 11.79
CA ARG A 592 15.59 -4.93 12.72
C ARG A 592 15.18 -6.35 12.39
N VAL A 593 15.89 -7.31 12.95
CA VAL A 593 15.67 -8.72 12.69
C VAL A 593 15.49 -9.52 13.98
N GLN A 594 14.79 -10.64 13.88
CA GLN A 594 14.77 -11.68 14.91
C GLN A 594 15.32 -12.96 14.31
N THR A 595 16.25 -13.60 14.99
CA THR A 595 16.83 -14.87 14.55
C THR A 595 15.98 -16.02 15.00
N MET A 596 15.66 -16.88 14.05
CA MET A 596 14.95 -18.14 14.23
C MET A 596 15.86 -19.28 13.79
N GLU A 597 15.96 -20.32 14.60
CA GLU A 597 16.45 -21.59 14.10
C GLU A 597 15.32 -22.39 13.48
N PRO A 598 15.55 -23.07 12.34
CA PRO A 598 14.55 -23.89 11.71
C PRO A 598 14.18 -25.10 12.59
N LEU A 599 13.09 -25.76 12.23
CA LEU A 599 12.71 -27.02 12.84
C LEU A 599 13.85 -28.04 12.74
N PRO A 600 14.09 -28.87 13.78
CA PRO A 600 13.19 -29.12 14.91
C PRO A 600 13.49 -28.30 16.18
N SER A 601 14.49 -27.40 16.20
CA SER A 601 14.73 -26.60 17.41
C SER A 601 13.68 -25.51 17.55
N SER A 602 13.40 -24.71 16.51
CA SER A 602 12.45 -23.56 16.54
C SER A 602 12.77 -22.51 17.61
N ALA A 603 14.03 -22.44 18.06
CA ALA A 603 14.46 -21.43 19.04
C ALA A 603 14.45 -20.04 18.41
N SER A 604 14.07 -19.04 19.21
CA SER A 604 14.09 -17.65 18.78
C SER A 604 14.94 -16.78 19.70
N SER A 605 15.67 -15.86 19.08
CA SER A 605 16.42 -14.85 19.79
C SER A 605 15.51 -13.71 20.27
N GLN A 606 16.11 -12.80 21.03
CA GLN A 606 15.56 -11.45 21.17
C GLN A 606 15.71 -10.69 19.84
N TYR A 607 15.05 -9.54 19.72
CA TYR A 607 15.17 -8.70 18.53
C TYR A 607 16.55 -8.04 18.46
N SER A 608 17.08 -7.89 17.25
CA SER A 608 18.38 -7.27 16.98
C SER A 608 18.34 -5.76 17.14
N ARG A 609 19.48 -5.10 17.13
CA ARG A 609 19.64 -3.66 17.00
C ARG A 609 19.02 -3.15 15.69
N VAL A 610 18.56 -1.91 15.69
CA VAL A 610 17.88 -1.29 14.54
C VAL A 610 18.86 -0.61 13.59
N ALA A 611 18.67 -0.72 12.28
CA ALA A 611 19.39 0.04 11.26
C ALA A 611 18.46 1.07 10.61
N VAL A 612 18.77 2.35 10.73
CA VAL A 612 18.00 3.45 10.11
C VAL A 612 18.05 3.32 8.60
N ILE A 613 16.91 3.54 7.96
CA ILE A 613 16.74 3.56 6.51
C ILE A 613 16.34 4.96 6.03
N ASP A 614 16.70 5.29 4.81
CA ASP A 614 16.22 6.49 4.10
C ASP A 614 15.99 6.19 2.61
N GLY A 615 15.65 7.21 1.83
CA GLY A 615 15.45 7.09 0.39
C GLY A 615 14.11 7.66 -0.06
N ASN A 616 13.74 7.35 -1.30
CA ASN A 616 12.48 7.77 -1.90
C ASN A 616 11.91 6.68 -2.80
N CYS A 617 10.61 6.48 -2.68
CA CYS A 617 9.79 5.51 -3.40
C CYS A 617 8.97 6.12 -4.53
N ARG A 618 9.22 7.39 -4.87
CA ARG A 618 8.63 8.07 -6.04
C ARG A 618 9.68 8.24 -7.12
N PRO A 619 9.30 8.06 -8.40
CA PRO A 619 10.22 8.18 -9.51
C PRO A 619 10.64 9.65 -9.69
N ALA A 620 11.95 9.87 -9.83
CA ALA A 620 12.49 11.12 -10.32
C ALA A 620 12.67 11.01 -11.84
N LEU A 621 12.19 12.02 -12.57
CA LEU A 621 12.15 11.99 -14.03
C LEU A 621 13.12 13.01 -14.63
N THR A 622 13.73 12.65 -15.75
CA THR A 622 14.44 13.56 -16.64
C THR A 622 13.92 13.40 -18.07
N ILE A 623 13.86 14.50 -18.81
CA ILE A 623 13.63 14.47 -20.27
C ILE A 623 14.83 15.11 -20.95
N ALA A 624 15.37 14.40 -21.94
CA ALA A 624 16.48 14.84 -22.77
C ALA A 624 16.19 14.59 -24.25
N GLN A 625 16.95 15.19 -25.15
CA GLN A 625 16.96 14.78 -26.56
C GLN A 625 17.39 13.32 -26.69
N GLY A 626 16.85 12.61 -27.68
CA GLY A 626 17.28 11.25 -28.00
C GLY A 626 18.77 11.21 -28.36
N THR A 627 19.45 10.10 -28.05
CA THR A 627 20.93 10.02 -28.19
C THR A 627 21.47 10.31 -29.59
N THR A 628 20.67 10.08 -30.64
CA THR A 628 21.01 10.37 -32.05
C THR A 628 20.30 11.61 -32.59
N GLN A 629 19.52 12.31 -31.77
CA GLN A 629 18.73 13.46 -32.18
C GLN A 629 19.64 14.68 -32.31
N ASN A 630 19.63 15.33 -33.48
CA ASN A 630 20.34 16.59 -33.72
C ASN A 630 19.57 17.79 -33.12
N GLU A 631 20.30 18.84 -32.74
CA GLU A 631 19.74 20.09 -32.21
C GLU A 631 18.91 20.81 -33.29
N GLU A 632 19.41 20.83 -34.52
CA GLU A 632 18.66 21.24 -35.71
C GLU A 632 18.52 20.07 -36.70
N THR A 633 17.31 19.81 -37.17
CA THR A 633 17.07 18.69 -38.08
C THR A 633 15.98 18.95 -39.11
N HIS A 634 16.15 18.34 -40.29
CA HIS A 634 15.10 18.20 -41.30
C HIS A 634 14.28 16.91 -41.13
N ALA A 635 14.71 16.00 -40.26
CA ALA A 635 13.94 14.79 -39.94
C ALA A 635 12.68 15.19 -39.17
N ARG A 636 11.53 14.66 -39.59
CA ARG A 636 10.24 15.10 -39.06
C ARG A 636 9.95 14.56 -37.67
N ASP A 637 10.41 13.35 -37.40
CA ASP A 637 10.31 12.71 -36.09
C ASP A 637 11.41 13.25 -35.18
N LEU A 638 10.99 14.01 -34.15
CA LEU A 638 11.86 14.54 -33.12
C LEU A 638 11.84 13.60 -31.93
N HIS A 639 12.97 12.99 -31.63
CA HIS A 639 13.07 11.99 -30.57
C HIS A 639 13.54 12.61 -29.25
N PHE A 640 12.80 12.34 -28.18
CA PHE A 640 13.15 12.67 -26.81
C PHE A 640 13.17 11.39 -25.97
N THR A 641 14.01 11.34 -24.94
CA THR A 641 14.07 10.23 -24.00
C THR A 641 13.61 10.68 -22.62
N LEU A 642 12.50 10.09 -22.14
CA LEU A 642 12.13 10.13 -20.73
C LEU A 642 12.96 9.08 -20.00
N THR A 643 13.69 9.48 -18.95
CA THR A 643 14.38 8.56 -18.05
C THR A 643 13.80 8.69 -16.64
N SER A 644 13.54 7.56 -16.01
CA SER A 644 13.09 7.46 -14.63
C SER A 644 14.19 6.87 -13.74
N SER A 645 14.27 7.32 -12.48
CA SER A 645 15.18 6.77 -11.48
C SER A 645 14.81 5.36 -11.00
N MET A 646 13.64 4.84 -11.39
CA MET A 646 13.12 3.52 -11.03
C MET A 646 12.11 3.03 -12.07
N GLN A 647 11.82 1.72 -12.08
CA GLN A 647 10.83 1.13 -12.99
C GLN A 647 9.44 1.78 -12.88
N LEU A 648 8.93 2.32 -13.99
CA LEU A 648 7.56 2.84 -14.10
C LEU A 648 6.57 1.73 -14.49
N ASP A 649 5.31 1.90 -14.10
CA ASP A 649 4.20 1.16 -14.67
C ASP A 649 3.95 1.67 -16.10
N THR A 650 4.27 0.83 -17.09
CA THR A 650 4.16 1.17 -18.51
C THR A 650 2.73 1.50 -18.94
N SER A 651 1.71 1.05 -18.20
CA SER A 651 0.32 1.42 -18.47
C SER A 651 -0.01 2.87 -18.10
N THR A 652 0.82 3.50 -17.24
CA THR A 652 0.68 4.90 -16.82
C THR A 652 1.49 5.87 -17.68
N VAL A 653 2.29 5.37 -18.63
CA VAL A 653 3.13 6.21 -19.51
C VAL A 653 2.51 6.25 -20.90
N THR A 654 1.68 7.26 -21.14
CA THR A 654 0.89 7.44 -22.37
C THR A 654 1.23 8.75 -23.07
N SER A 655 0.73 8.96 -24.30
CA SER A 655 0.96 10.20 -25.03
C SER A 655 0.35 11.43 -24.36
N ASP A 656 -0.76 11.25 -23.64
CA ASP A 656 -1.53 12.35 -23.02
C ASP A 656 -0.83 12.93 -21.78
N ASP A 657 0.17 12.21 -21.27
CA ASP A 657 0.99 12.59 -20.12
C ASP A 657 2.04 13.65 -20.47
N PHE A 658 2.36 13.80 -21.76
CA PHE A 658 3.35 14.74 -22.25
C PHE A 658 2.70 15.99 -22.82
N VAL A 659 3.32 17.13 -22.50
CA VAL A 659 2.98 18.42 -23.12
C VAL A 659 4.09 18.80 -24.07
N VAL A 660 3.74 19.02 -25.33
CA VAL A 660 4.63 19.58 -26.35
C VAL A 660 4.23 21.02 -26.66
N GLU A 661 5.21 21.92 -26.56
CA GLU A 661 5.11 23.28 -27.05
C GLU A 661 5.98 23.46 -28.29
N ALA A 662 5.50 24.19 -29.29
CA ALA A 662 6.32 24.64 -30.41
C ALA A 662 6.33 26.16 -30.49
N ARG A 663 7.51 26.73 -30.69
CA ARG A 663 7.70 28.18 -30.83
C ARG A 663 8.33 28.49 -32.18
N ARG A 664 7.89 29.59 -32.78
CA ARG A 664 8.51 30.11 -34.00
C ARG A 664 10.01 30.33 -33.77
N THR A 665 10.82 30.00 -34.77
CA THR A 665 12.27 30.14 -34.70
C THR A 665 12.86 30.38 -36.09
N THR A 666 14.14 30.72 -36.12
CA THR A 666 14.97 30.78 -37.32
C THR A 666 16.18 29.88 -37.08
N SER A 667 16.47 28.99 -38.03
CA SER A 667 17.62 28.09 -37.95
C SER A 667 18.93 28.89 -37.83
N GLU A 668 19.76 28.49 -36.89
CA GLU A 668 21.09 29.03 -36.63
C GLU A 668 22.18 28.35 -37.46
N GLY A 669 21.84 27.24 -38.13
CA GLY A 669 22.73 26.49 -39.01
C GLY A 669 23.53 25.40 -38.28
N LEU A 670 22.93 24.80 -37.25
CA LEU A 670 23.55 23.75 -36.45
C LEU A 670 23.41 22.39 -37.15
N ASP A 671 24.28 21.44 -36.77
CA ASP A 671 24.25 20.05 -37.26
C ASP A 671 24.19 19.88 -38.80
N GLY A 672 24.71 20.86 -39.55
CA GLY A 672 24.75 20.83 -41.01
C GLY A 672 23.47 21.29 -41.71
N VAL A 673 22.49 21.82 -40.95
CA VAL A 673 21.31 22.50 -41.48
C VAL A 673 21.68 23.92 -41.95
N ALA A 674 20.98 24.45 -42.96
CA ALA A 674 21.24 25.79 -43.48
C ALA A 674 20.62 26.88 -42.59
N ALA A 675 21.44 27.86 -42.17
CA ALA A 675 20.99 29.00 -41.37
C ALA A 675 20.00 29.92 -42.13
N GLY A 676 19.16 30.63 -41.37
CA GLY A 676 18.26 31.67 -41.89
C GLY A 676 16.88 31.16 -42.36
N ILE A 677 16.64 29.85 -42.32
CA ILE A 677 15.31 29.28 -42.58
C ILE A 677 14.41 29.60 -41.38
N SER A 678 13.37 30.39 -41.60
CA SER A 678 12.44 30.85 -40.55
C SER A 678 11.09 30.17 -40.66
N THR A 679 10.35 30.14 -39.55
CA THR A 679 8.93 29.76 -39.54
C THR A 679 8.14 30.54 -40.60
N ILE A 680 7.41 29.80 -41.43
CA ILE A 680 6.51 30.31 -42.47
C ILE A 680 5.22 30.86 -41.83
N ASP A 681 4.57 30.06 -40.97
CA ASP A 681 3.33 30.47 -40.29
C ASP A 681 3.27 29.95 -38.84
N ALA A 682 3.46 30.86 -37.89
CA ALA A 682 3.43 30.56 -36.47
C ALA A 682 2.05 30.07 -35.97
N GLY A 683 0.96 30.33 -36.70
CA GLY A 683 -0.39 29.87 -36.35
C GLY A 683 -0.65 28.40 -36.69
N ARG A 684 0.28 27.74 -37.40
CA ARG A 684 0.09 26.40 -37.97
C ARG A 684 1.23 25.43 -37.65
N LEU A 685 1.86 25.56 -36.48
CA LEU A 685 2.94 24.67 -36.05
C LEU A 685 2.47 23.26 -35.67
N ASP A 686 1.22 23.10 -35.24
CA ASP A 686 0.58 21.83 -34.81
C ASP A 686 1.49 20.86 -34.04
N PRO A 687 2.07 21.26 -32.89
CA PRO A 687 2.91 20.38 -32.10
C PRO A 687 2.10 19.21 -31.53
N ARG A 688 2.57 17.98 -31.74
CA ARG A 688 1.90 16.76 -31.25
C ARG A 688 2.86 15.63 -30.94
N ILE A 689 2.49 14.82 -29.95
CA ILE A 689 3.14 13.55 -29.64
C ILE A 689 2.60 12.49 -30.61
N VAL A 690 3.50 11.77 -31.29
CA VAL A 690 3.17 10.72 -32.25
C VAL A 690 3.16 9.35 -31.58
N SER A 691 4.15 9.08 -30.75
CA SER A 691 4.27 7.82 -30.02
C SER A 691 5.09 7.98 -28.75
N VAL A 692 4.75 7.16 -27.76
CA VAL A 692 5.56 6.92 -26.58
C VAL A 692 5.77 5.42 -26.48
N SER A 693 7.02 4.97 -26.49
CA SER A 693 7.35 3.54 -26.43
C SER A 693 8.53 3.26 -25.52
N GLU A 694 8.45 2.21 -24.72
CA GLU A 694 9.56 1.76 -23.89
C GLU A 694 10.78 1.44 -24.76
N ILE A 695 11.96 1.92 -24.34
CA ILE A 695 13.22 1.56 -24.98
C ILE A 695 13.56 0.12 -24.59
N ALA A 696 13.74 -0.73 -25.59
CA ALA A 696 13.99 -2.16 -25.39
C ALA A 696 15.19 -2.41 -24.47
N GLY A 697 14.98 -3.22 -23.43
CA GLY A 697 16.00 -3.56 -22.44
C GLY A 697 16.14 -2.57 -21.27
N SER A 698 15.34 -1.49 -21.23
CA SER A 698 15.33 -0.54 -20.12
C SER A 698 14.52 -1.01 -18.89
N ALA A 699 13.67 -2.03 -19.05
CA ALA A 699 12.79 -2.55 -18.00
C ALA A 699 11.89 -1.46 -17.39
N GLY A 700 11.27 -0.63 -18.23
CA GLY A 700 10.34 0.43 -17.83
C GLY A 700 11.01 1.67 -17.22
N THR A 701 12.33 1.85 -17.38
CA THR A 701 13.04 3.05 -16.90
C THR A 701 13.30 4.09 -17.98
N GLN A 702 13.16 3.73 -19.26
CA GLN A 702 13.38 4.65 -20.38
C GLN A 702 12.30 4.52 -21.47
N PHE A 703 11.85 5.66 -21.99
CA PHE A 703 10.83 5.74 -23.03
C PHE A 703 11.27 6.70 -24.13
N ASP A 704 11.12 6.29 -25.39
CA ASP A 704 11.26 7.14 -26.56
C ASP A 704 9.94 7.87 -26.82
N VAL A 705 10.02 9.19 -26.89
CA VAL A 705 8.90 10.11 -27.08
C VAL A 705 9.12 10.81 -28.41
N VAL A 706 8.27 10.49 -29.39
CA VAL A 706 8.39 11.02 -30.76
C VAL A 706 7.42 12.17 -30.94
N VAL A 707 7.93 13.30 -31.39
CA VAL A 707 7.19 14.54 -31.57
C VAL A 707 7.26 15.02 -33.01
N ARG A 708 6.18 15.66 -33.48
CA ARG A 708 6.14 16.34 -34.77
C ARG A 708 5.63 17.77 -34.62
N VAL A 709 6.11 18.62 -35.52
CA VAL A 709 5.63 19.99 -35.78
C VAL A 709 5.53 20.18 -37.29
N ASP A 710 4.68 21.07 -37.78
CA ASP A 710 4.36 21.19 -39.22
C ASP A 710 5.18 22.24 -39.97
N ASP A 711 6.05 22.97 -39.28
CA ASP A 711 6.91 24.01 -39.84
C ASP A 711 8.15 24.23 -38.97
N THR A 712 9.10 25.05 -39.44
CA THR A 712 10.31 25.40 -38.71
C THR A 712 9.96 25.94 -37.33
N ALA A 713 10.31 25.18 -36.28
CA ALA A 713 9.93 25.49 -34.91
C ALA A 713 10.87 24.82 -33.91
N GLN A 714 11.04 25.49 -32.78
CA GLN A 714 11.67 24.92 -31.60
C GLN A 714 10.59 24.18 -30.81
N ALA A 715 10.69 22.85 -30.77
CA ALA A 715 9.78 21.97 -30.03
C ALA A 715 10.36 21.68 -28.64
N THR A 716 9.54 21.80 -27.61
CA THR A 716 9.90 21.52 -26.21
C THR A 716 8.94 20.49 -25.62
N VAL A 717 9.47 19.44 -25.00
CA VAL A 717 8.66 18.36 -24.40
C VAL A 717 8.77 18.39 -22.88
N THR A 718 7.64 18.34 -22.19
CA THR A 718 7.58 18.33 -20.72
C THR A 718 6.61 17.26 -20.21
N ILE A 719 6.83 16.81 -18.97
CA ILE A 719 5.91 15.95 -18.23
C ILE A 719 5.69 16.55 -16.85
N GLY A 720 4.42 16.61 -16.43
CA GLY A 720 3.99 17.24 -15.19
C GLY A 720 4.34 16.42 -13.95
N ALA A 721 4.11 17.00 -12.77
CA ALA A 721 4.09 16.26 -11.51
C ALA A 721 2.81 15.41 -11.42
N GLY A 722 2.90 14.24 -10.80
CA GLY A 722 1.76 13.36 -10.52
C GLY A 722 1.22 12.63 -11.75
N THR A 723 2.00 12.51 -12.81
CA THR A 723 1.54 12.04 -14.12
C THR A 723 1.81 10.55 -14.33
N VAL A 724 3.03 10.09 -14.06
CA VAL A 724 3.43 8.69 -14.26
C VAL A 724 3.77 8.05 -12.92
N ALA A 725 3.47 6.76 -12.78
CA ALA A 725 3.61 6.04 -11.52
C ALA A 725 4.46 4.78 -11.65
N ILE A 726 4.97 4.32 -10.52
CA ILE A 726 5.51 2.96 -10.38
C ILE A 726 4.36 1.94 -10.25
N PRO A 727 4.60 0.63 -10.41
CA PRO A 727 3.56 -0.40 -10.26
C PRO A 727 2.79 -0.36 -8.93
N ALA A 728 3.42 0.15 -7.86
CA ALA A 728 2.77 0.35 -6.56
C ALA A 728 1.87 1.60 -6.49
N GLY A 729 1.65 2.32 -7.59
CA GLY A 729 0.73 3.46 -7.69
C GLY A 729 1.30 4.82 -7.23
N LEU A 730 2.55 4.89 -6.77
CA LEU A 730 3.17 6.16 -6.39
C LEU A 730 3.68 6.93 -7.62
N ALA A 731 3.05 8.08 -7.90
CA ALA A 731 3.42 8.95 -9.01
C ALA A 731 4.67 9.82 -8.74
N ASN A 732 5.30 10.34 -9.80
CA ASN A 732 6.38 11.33 -9.68
C ASN A 732 5.90 12.59 -8.94
N ILE A 733 6.71 13.14 -8.04
CA ILE A 733 6.29 14.30 -7.21
C ILE A 733 6.54 15.66 -7.88
N SER A 734 7.46 15.68 -8.84
CA SER A 734 7.90 16.88 -9.56
C SER A 734 7.86 16.62 -11.07
N ALA A 735 7.70 17.69 -11.85
CA ALA A 735 7.92 17.65 -13.29
C ALA A 735 9.32 17.11 -13.62
N ALA A 736 9.48 16.54 -14.81
CA ALA A 736 10.80 16.07 -15.23
C ALA A 736 11.80 17.22 -15.28
N THR A 737 13.02 16.93 -14.82
CA THR A 737 14.13 17.86 -14.89
C THR A 737 14.77 17.80 -16.28
N THR A 738 15.34 18.93 -16.69
CA THR A 738 16.01 19.10 -17.98
C THR A 738 17.18 20.08 -17.81
N GLY A 739 18.21 19.94 -18.63
CA GLY A 739 19.40 20.78 -18.65
C GLY A 739 19.43 21.72 -19.85
N ASN A 740 20.61 22.27 -20.15
CA ASN A 740 20.84 23.21 -21.26
C ASN A 740 21.84 22.66 -22.30
N GLU A 741 22.19 21.38 -22.21
CA GLU A 741 23.10 20.69 -23.14
C GLU A 741 22.35 19.52 -23.78
N ARG A 742 22.64 19.20 -25.05
CA ARG A 742 22.00 18.15 -25.86
C ARG A 742 21.66 16.84 -25.12
N ALA A 743 22.55 16.38 -24.25
CA ALA A 743 22.36 15.13 -23.49
C ALA A 743 21.32 15.24 -22.35
N THR A 744 20.81 16.44 -22.09
CA THR A 744 20.01 16.77 -20.91
C THR A 744 18.86 17.73 -21.19
N ASP A 745 18.89 18.49 -22.29
CA ASP A 745 17.86 19.46 -22.63
C ASP A 745 16.66 18.81 -23.34
N ASN A 746 15.50 19.42 -23.22
CA ASN A 746 14.24 18.90 -23.73
C ASN A 746 13.75 19.68 -24.97
N VAL A 747 14.70 20.22 -25.75
CA VAL A 747 14.41 21.14 -26.85
C VAL A 747 15.07 20.65 -28.13
N VAL A 748 14.31 20.60 -29.23
CA VAL A 748 14.84 20.30 -30.57
C VAL A 748 14.25 21.27 -31.57
N THR A 749 15.06 21.77 -32.49
CA THR A 749 14.61 22.63 -33.58
C THR A 749 14.38 21.80 -34.83
N PHE A 750 13.10 21.66 -35.23
CA PHE A 750 12.77 21.19 -36.56
C PHE A 750 12.92 22.33 -37.56
N VAL A 751 13.54 22.06 -38.70
CA VAL A 751 13.70 23.01 -39.79
C VAL A 751 13.00 22.46 -41.02
N ASN A 752 11.96 23.18 -41.47
CA ASN A 752 11.15 22.76 -42.60
C ASN A 752 12.02 22.62 -43.86
N PRO A 753 12.15 21.41 -44.43
CA PRO A 753 13.03 21.17 -45.57
C PRO A 753 12.50 21.74 -46.89
N ILE A 754 11.21 22.11 -46.98
CA ILE A 754 10.62 22.58 -48.24
C ILE A 754 10.93 24.06 -48.44
N THR A 755 11.58 24.36 -49.56
CA THR A 755 11.95 25.72 -49.99
C THR A 755 11.39 26.01 -51.38
N ALA A 756 11.30 27.30 -51.73
CA ALA A 756 10.94 27.73 -53.08
C ALA A 756 12.01 28.69 -53.60
N GLN A 757 12.54 28.43 -54.79
CA GLN A 757 13.62 29.25 -55.37
C GLN A 757 13.35 29.62 -56.84
N PRO A 758 13.46 30.92 -57.19
CA PRO A 758 13.45 32.06 -56.27
C PRO A 758 12.06 32.21 -55.61
N SER A 759 12.02 32.57 -54.32
CA SER A 759 10.77 32.79 -53.58
C SER A 759 10.07 34.11 -53.96
N ARG A 760 10.75 34.98 -54.68
CA ARG A 760 10.23 36.25 -55.21
C ARG A 760 10.90 36.60 -56.53
N PHE A 761 10.14 37.16 -57.46
CA PHE A 761 10.67 37.61 -58.75
C PHE A 761 9.72 38.61 -59.42
N THR A 762 10.25 39.35 -60.39
CA THR A 762 9.49 40.24 -61.28
C THR A 762 8.84 39.44 -62.39
N LEU A 763 7.54 39.61 -62.60
CA LEU A 763 6.75 38.98 -63.65
C LEU A 763 6.15 40.03 -64.59
N VAL A 764 6.55 40.00 -65.86
CA VAL A 764 6.11 40.98 -66.87
C VAL A 764 4.85 40.49 -67.56
N THR A 765 3.84 41.34 -67.67
CA THR A 765 2.56 41.01 -68.31
C THR A 765 2.73 40.87 -69.81
N GLY A 766 2.20 39.80 -70.41
CA GLY A 766 2.30 39.55 -71.85
C GLY A 766 3.64 38.94 -72.30
N ASP A 767 4.62 38.75 -71.41
CA ASP A 767 5.83 38.00 -71.73
C ASP A 767 5.53 36.50 -71.79
N GLU A 768 5.59 35.94 -73.01
CA GLU A 768 5.34 34.52 -73.26
C GLU A 768 6.43 33.61 -72.67
N ARG A 769 7.62 34.14 -72.36
CA ARG A 769 8.72 33.38 -71.73
C ARG A 769 8.52 33.20 -70.22
N GLY A 770 7.90 34.18 -69.56
CA GLY A 770 7.62 34.14 -68.13
C GLY A 770 8.87 34.08 -67.24
N LYS A 771 8.69 33.67 -65.98
CA LYS A 771 9.78 33.39 -65.04
C LYS A 771 9.61 32.02 -64.39
N ASN A 772 10.71 31.40 -64.03
CA ASN A 772 10.72 30.07 -63.43
C ASN A 772 10.92 30.13 -61.93
N PHE A 773 10.25 29.25 -61.21
CA PHE A 773 10.64 28.85 -59.87
C PHE A 773 10.50 27.33 -59.71
N THR A 774 11.11 26.78 -58.67
CA THR A 774 10.97 25.38 -58.28
C THR A 774 10.65 25.28 -56.80
N TYR A 775 9.90 24.24 -56.42
CA TYR A 775 9.93 23.76 -55.03
C TYR A 775 11.08 22.77 -54.89
N MET A 776 11.87 22.93 -53.83
CA MET A 776 13.09 22.18 -53.59
C MET A 776 13.16 21.72 -52.14
N LEU A 777 13.91 20.66 -51.91
CA LEU A 777 14.28 20.17 -50.59
C LEU A 777 15.65 20.72 -50.22
N ALA A 778 15.77 21.23 -49.00
CA ALA A 778 17.03 21.69 -48.44
C ALA A 778 18.10 20.57 -48.44
N ALA A 779 19.37 20.96 -48.57
CA ALA A 779 20.47 20.00 -48.48
C ALA A 779 20.45 19.30 -47.11
N GLY A 780 20.57 17.96 -47.12
CA GLY A 780 20.49 17.15 -45.89
C GLY A 780 19.08 16.70 -45.50
N ALA A 781 18.03 17.14 -46.21
CA ALA A 781 16.68 16.63 -46.00
C ALA A 781 16.56 15.12 -46.36
N PRO A 782 15.72 14.34 -45.65
CA PRO A 782 15.51 12.92 -45.96
C PRO A 782 15.04 12.70 -47.40
N ALA A 783 15.62 11.76 -48.15
CA ALA A 783 15.17 11.51 -49.52
C ALA A 783 13.68 11.08 -49.53
N PRO A 784 12.78 11.72 -50.32
CA PRO A 784 11.38 11.32 -50.39
C PRO A 784 11.26 9.87 -50.86
N THR A 785 10.50 9.07 -50.13
CA THR A 785 10.19 7.68 -50.49
C THR A 785 8.95 7.59 -51.39
N GLU A 786 8.08 8.60 -51.31
CA GLU A 786 6.88 8.76 -52.12
C GLU A 786 6.87 10.13 -52.81
N GLN A 787 6.00 10.28 -53.82
CA GLN A 787 5.86 11.54 -54.54
C GLN A 787 5.29 12.65 -53.62
N LEU A 788 5.92 13.82 -53.60
CA LEU A 788 5.41 15.02 -52.94
C LEU A 788 4.56 15.80 -53.93
N LYS A 789 3.23 15.82 -53.75
CA LYS A 789 2.29 16.47 -54.66
C LYS A 789 1.92 17.84 -54.13
N PHE A 790 2.28 18.89 -54.86
CA PHE A 790 1.93 20.26 -54.50
C PHE A 790 0.63 20.65 -55.20
N THR A 791 -0.28 21.28 -54.47
CA THR A 791 -1.48 21.92 -55.05
C THR A 791 -1.33 23.42 -54.89
N THR A 792 -1.23 24.14 -56.01
CA THR A 792 -1.01 25.59 -56.00
C THR A 792 -2.33 26.36 -56.11
N SER A 793 -2.37 27.53 -55.48
CA SER A 793 -3.45 28.51 -55.61
C SER A 793 -2.85 29.89 -55.78
N ILE A 794 -3.48 30.73 -56.60
CA ILE A 794 -2.99 32.07 -56.90
C ILE A 794 -3.94 33.08 -56.27
N SER A 795 -3.39 33.95 -55.44
CA SER A 795 -4.04 35.14 -54.93
C SER A 795 -3.45 36.37 -55.62
N GLN A 796 -4.29 37.12 -56.32
CA GLN A 796 -3.92 38.34 -57.02
C GLN A 796 -5.00 39.41 -56.83
N PRO A 797 -4.66 40.71 -56.81
CA PRO A 797 -5.64 41.78 -56.70
C PRO A 797 -6.67 41.76 -57.84
N ALA A 798 -7.89 42.21 -57.55
CA ALA A 798 -8.95 42.27 -58.55
C ALA A 798 -8.59 43.28 -59.66
N GLY A 799 -8.79 42.90 -60.92
CA GLY A 799 -8.52 43.75 -62.09
C GLY A 799 -7.12 43.65 -62.66
N THR A 800 -6.20 42.88 -62.05
CA THR A 800 -4.87 42.63 -62.63
C THR A 800 -4.91 41.53 -63.70
N PRO A 801 -3.93 41.47 -64.61
CA PRO A 801 -3.84 40.38 -65.59
C PRO A 801 -3.74 39.01 -64.91
N LYS A 802 -4.35 38.00 -65.54
CA LYS A 802 -4.44 36.65 -64.97
C LYS A 802 -3.07 35.96 -65.01
N ILE A 803 -2.59 35.52 -63.86
CA ILE A 803 -1.39 34.67 -63.76
C ILE A 803 -1.75 33.20 -64.06
N SER A 804 -0.87 32.51 -64.77
CA SER A 804 -0.96 31.08 -65.08
C SER A 804 0.36 30.37 -64.78
N LEU A 805 0.27 29.08 -64.42
CA LEU A 805 1.42 28.21 -64.14
C LEU A 805 1.49 27.12 -65.19
N SER A 806 2.70 26.78 -65.66
CA SER A 806 2.92 25.64 -66.57
C SER A 806 2.49 24.31 -65.95
N ALA A 807 2.60 24.20 -64.62
CA ALA A 807 2.18 23.05 -63.82
C ALA A 807 1.47 23.54 -62.54
N PRO A 808 0.12 23.56 -62.48
CA PRO A 808 -0.62 23.95 -61.28
C PRO A 808 -0.54 22.90 -60.16
N SER A 809 -0.08 21.70 -60.48
CA SER A 809 0.15 20.61 -59.52
C SER A 809 1.54 20.00 -59.70
N PRO A 810 2.61 20.73 -59.35
CA PRO A 810 3.98 20.25 -59.51
C PRO A 810 4.28 19.13 -58.51
N VAL A 811 5.27 18.30 -58.82
CA VAL A 811 5.64 17.12 -58.04
C VAL A 811 7.15 17.02 -57.83
N ILE A 812 7.57 16.61 -56.64
CA ILE A 812 8.91 16.07 -56.40
C ILE A 812 8.74 14.55 -56.36
N ASP A 813 9.35 13.85 -57.32
CA ASP A 813 9.28 12.39 -57.38
C ASP A 813 10.11 11.74 -56.25
N GLY A 814 9.81 10.48 -55.93
CA GLY A 814 10.60 9.72 -54.95
C GLY A 814 12.09 9.71 -55.32
N GLY A 815 12.95 10.06 -54.35
CA GLY A 815 14.40 10.21 -54.51
C GLY A 815 14.86 11.49 -55.22
N ALA A 816 13.96 12.33 -55.73
CA ALA A 816 14.30 13.64 -56.28
C ALA A 816 14.35 14.72 -55.19
N SER A 817 15.07 15.81 -55.45
CA SER A 817 15.20 16.94 -54.51
C SER A 817 14.47 18.21 -54.95
N GLN A 818 13.87 18.24 -56.14
CA GLN A 818 13.17 19.42 -56.65
C GLN A 818 12.14 19.06 -57.71
N THR A 819 11.18 19.96 -57.93
CA THR A 819 10.23 19.87 -59.03
C THR A 819 10.92 20.17 -60.36
N THR A 820 10.28 19.84 -61.47
CA THR A 820 10.59 20.53 -62.74
C THR A 820 10.33 22.04 -62.61
N ALA A 821 11.00 22.85 -63.44
CA ALA A 821 10.80 24.29 -63.44
C ALA A 821 9.34 24.66 -63.74
N ILE A 822 8.72 25.42 -62.85
CA ILE A 822 7.36 25.92 -62.99
C ILE A 822 7.45 27.30 -63.63
N VAL A 823 7.00 27.41 -64.88
CA VAL A 823 6.96 28.67 -65.61
C VAL A 823 5.72 29.43 -65.18
N VAL A 824 5.91 30.65 -64.72
CA VAL A 824 4.85 31.59 -64.35
C VAL A 824 4.73 32.62 -65.44
N THR A 825 3.53 32.77 -66.00
CA THR A 825 3.20 33.79 -66.99
C THR A 825 2.04 34.65 -66.52
N ALA A 826 2.00 35.90 -66.96
CA ALA A 826 0.87 36.80 -66.77
C ALA A 826 0.30 37.20 -68.14
N ALA A 827 -1.03 37.14 -68.29
CA ALA A 827 -1.68 37.58 -69.51
C ALA A 827 -1.31 39.04 -69.85
N ALA A 828 -1.37 39.42 -71.13
CA ALA A 828 -1.17 40.81 -71.52
C ALA A 828 -2.26 41.72 -70.93
N GLY A 829 -1.87 42.89 -70.43
CA GLY A 829 -2.76 43.90 -69.87
C GLY A 829 -2.03 44.82 -68.89
N ASP A 830 -2.67 45.91 -68.49
CA ASP A 830 -2.06 46.88 -67.57
C ASP A 830 -1.98 46.32 -66.14
N ALA A 831 -0.82 46.49 -65.50
CA ALA A 831 -0.61 46.22 -64.08
C ALA A 831 0.18 47.36 -63.45
N GLU A 832 -0.21 47.78 -62.24
CA GLU A 832 0.59 48.74 -61.47
C GLU A 832 1.94 48.08 -61.12
N ALA A 833 3.04 48.80 -61.34
CA ALA A 833 4.39 48.28 -61.15
C ALA A 833 4.60 47.82 -59.70
N GLY A 834 5.09 46.59 -59.52
CA GLY A 834 5.31 46.02 -58.20
C GLY A 834 4.04 45.49 -57.54
N THR A 835 2.95 45.27 -58.30
CA THR A 835 1.74 44.66 -57.74
C THR A 835 2.06 43.26 -57.21
N LYS A 836 1.98 43.09 -55.90
CA LYS A 836 2.25 41.82 -55.23
C LYS A 836 1.16 40.79 -55.56
N THR A 837 1.58 39.62 -55.99
CA THR A 837 0.74 38.42 -56.08
C THR A 837 1.36 37.29 -55.25
N THR A 838 0.53 36.35 -54.84
CA THR A 838 0.97 35.22 -54.01
C THR A 838 0.56 33.92 -54.68
N ILE A 839 1.53 33.04 -54.87
CA ILE A 839 1.30 31.64 -55.22
C ILE A 839 1.50 30.84 -53.94
N SER A 840 0.41 30.37 -53.36
CA SER A 840 0.44 29.50 -52.19
C SER A 840 0.33 28.05 -52.61
N ALA A 841 0.94 27.14 -51.86
CA ALA A 841 0.85 25.71 -52.11
C ALA A 841 0.61 24.90 -50.84
N THR A 842 0.02 23.73 -51.02
CA THR A 842 -0.03 22.67 -50.00
C THR A 842 0.62 21.42 -50.54
N VAL A 843 1.39 20.71 -49.72
CA VAL A 843 1.96 19.40 -50.07
C VAL A 843 1.05 18.28 -49.55
N ALA A 844 0.86 17.24 -50.35
CA ALA A 844 0.19 16.00 -49.96
C ALA A 844 1.06 14.81 -50.38
N THR A 845 1.32 13.89 -49.44
CA THR A 845 2.14 12.70 -49.71
C THR A 845 1.83 11.57 -48.73
N GLY A 846 2.23 10.34 -49.06
CA GLY A 846 2.28 9.22 -48.11
C GLY A 846 3.56 9.16 -47.28
N ASP A 847 4.55 10.01 -47.57
CA ASP A 847 5.82 10.07 -46.83
C ASP A 847 5.65 10.87 -45.54
N SER A 848 5.85 10.21 -44.39
CA SER A 848 5.68 10.82 -43.07
C SER A 848 6.65 11.97 -42.78
N ASN A 849 7.76 12.09 -43.50
CA ASN A 849 8.68 13.22 -43.31
C ASN A 849 8.09 14.53 -43.84
N TYR A 850 7.26 14.45 -44.88
CA TYR A 850 6.82 15.60 -45.66
C TYR A 850 5.32 15.85 -45.60
N ASP A 851 4.53 14.85 -45.20
CA ASP A 851 3.08 15.00 -45.12
C ASP A 851 2.68 16.14 -44.17
N GLY A 852 1.73 16.95 -44.61
CA GLY A 852 1.21 18.10 -43.86
C GLY A 852 2.17 19.27 -43.65
N LEU A 853 3.42 19.24 -44.17
CA LEU A 853 4.33 20.38 -44.03
C LEU A 853 3.80 21.64 -44.67
N LEU A 854 4.14 22.79 -44.08
CA LEU A 854 3.90 24.07 -44.73
C LEU A 854 4.83 24.25 -45.93
N VAL A 855 4.30 24.82 -47.00
CA VAL A 855 5.07 25.13 -48.20
C VAL A 855 5.23 26.64 -48.27
N PRO A 856 6.44 27.18 -48.48
CA PRO A 856 6.63 28.62 -48.54
C PRO A 856 5.93 29.21 -49.77
N ASP A 857 5.27 30.33 -49.56
CA ASP A 857 4.65 31.11 -50.63
C ASP A 857 5.71 31.64 -51.61
N VAL A 858 5.36 31.67 -52.89
CA VAL A 858 6.14 32.35 -53.93
C VAL A 858 5.45 33.67 -54.25
N THR A 859 6.23 34.75 -54.32
CA THR A 859 5.71 36.12 -54.53
C THR A 859 6.18 36.69 -55.87
N PRO A 860 5.40 36.52 -56.95
CA PRO A 860 5.59 37.29 -58.17
C PRO A 860 5.13 38.73 -57.97
N TYR A 861 5.93 39.69 -58.42
CA TYR A 861 5.56 41.09 -58.51
C TYR A 861 5.25 41.41 -59.97
N LEU A 862 4.01 41.83 -60.26
CA LEU A 862 3.58 42.13 -61.62
C LEU A 862 4.10 43.49 -62.08
N TYR A 863 4.53 43.54 -63.34
CA TYR A 863 4.92 44.77 -64.04
C TYR A 863 4.37 44.75 -65.47
N ALA A 864 3.94 45.91 -65.96
CA ALA A 864 3.50 46.05 -67.36
C ALA A 864 4.67 45.97 -68.36
N THR A 865 5.88 46.34 -67.91
CA THR A 865 7.12 46.42 -68.68
C THR A 865 8.27 45.84 -67.86
N ASP A 866 9.27 45.22 -68.50
CA ASP A 866 10.43 44.63 -67.79
C ASP A 866 11.31 45.72 -67.16
N PRO A 867 11.36 45.83 -65.81
CA PRO A 867 12.25 46.78 -65.16
C PRO A 867 13.65 46.17 -65.06
N VAL A 868 14.57 46.63 -65.89
CA VAL A 868 15.97 46.15 -65.90
C VAL A 868 16.91 47.26 -65.45
N ILE A 869 17.73 46.96 -64.45
CA ILE A 869 18.84 47.81 -64.02
C ILE A 869 20.14 47.02 -64.18
N ASP A 870 21.09 47.60 -64.90
CA ASP A 870 22.48 47.15 -64.96
C ASP A 870 23.32 47.92 -63.94
N ILE A 871 24.11 47.24 -63.11
CA ILE A 871 24.98 47.87 -62.11
C ILE A 871 26.43 47.46 -62.36
N ALA A 872 27.23 48.38 -62.89
CA ALA A 872 28.65 48.20 -63.04
C ALA A 872 29.40 48.72 -61.80
N LYS A 873 29.94 47.81 -60.99
CA LYS A 873 30.80 48.12 -59.83
C LYS A 873 32.27 48.16 -60.24
N ARG A 874 32.97 49.25 -59.94
CA ARG A 874 34.40 49.43 -60.24
C ARG A 874 35.18 49.92 -59.03
N ALA A 875 36.27 49.24 -58.71
CA ALA A 875 37.15 49.59 -57.61
C ALA A 875 38.24 50.59 -58.02
N PHE A 876 38.57 51.53 -57.13
CA PHE A 876 39.62 52.52 -57.25
C PHE A 876 40.48 52.50 -55.98
N ILE A 877 41.79 52.52 -56.16
CA ILE A 877 42.81 52.59 -55.12
C ILE A 877 43.60 53.89 -55.24
N ASP A 878 44.39 54.23 -54.23
CA ASP A 878 45.22 55.44 -54.20
C ASP A 878 44.41 56.73 -54.43
N VAL A 879 43.16 56.74 -53.96
CA VAL A 879 42.23 57.87 -54.11
C VAL A 879 42.69 59.03 -53.24
N GLY A 880 43.14 60.12 -53.88
CA GLY A 880 43.54 61.35 -53.18
C GLY A 880 42.38 62.16 -52.59
N ASP A 881 41.17 62.04 -53.16
CA ASP A 881 39.96 62.73 -52.71
C ASP A 881 38.71 61.84 -52.96
N SER A 882 38.08 61.38 -51.88
CA SER A 882 36.90 60.51 -51.91
C SER A 882 35.56 61.25 -51.72
N SER A 883 35.54 62.58 -51.87
CA SER A 883 34.35 63.38 -51.56
C SER A 883 33.21 63.25 -52.58
N SER A 884 33.48 62.81 -53.81
CA SER A 884 32.47 62.54 -54.84
C SER A 884 32.96 61.51 -55.86
N VAL A 885 32.03 60.95 -56.65
CA VAL A 885 32.37 60.05 -57.76
C VAL A 885 33.42 60.67 -58.68
N ASP A 886 33.18 61.89 -59.16
CA ASP A 886 34.09 62.56 -60.10
C ASP A 886 35.50 62.74 -59.52
N ARG A 887 35.62 62.96 -58.20
CA ARG A 887 36.91 63.10 -57.52
C ARG A 887 37.60 61.76 -57.34
N ILE A 888 36.86 60.70 -57.04
CA ILE A 888 37.38 59.33 -56.96
C ILE A 888 37.93 58.90 -58.31
N GLU A 889 37.17 59.09 -59.39
CA GLU A 889 37.60 58.70 -60.73
C GLU A 889 38.77 59.55 -61.25
N ALA A 890 38.88 60.82 -60.83
CA ALA A 890 39.96 61.71 -61.24
C ALA A 890 41.26 61.55 -60.45
N THR A 891 41.18 61.20 -59.17
CA THR A 891 42.35 61.12 -58.27
C THR A 891 42.75 59.71 -57.90
N GLY A 892 41.87 58.73 -58.10
CA GLY A 892 42.13 57.32 -57.87
C GLY A 892 42.64 56.59 -59.11
N THR A 893 43.37 55.51 -58.87
CA THR A 893 43.78 54.57 -59.90
C THR A 893 42.79 53.39 -59.91
N PRO A 894 42.14 53.07 -61.05
CA PRO A 894 41.28 51.89 -61.12
C PRO A 894 42.06 50.63 -60.77
N ALA A 895 41.53 49.83 -59.84
CA ALA A 895 42.12 48.54 -59.53
C ALA A 895 41.98 47.61 -60.75
N PRO A 896 43.06 46.96 -61.21
CA PRO A 896 42.97 46.00 -62.29
C PRO A 896 42.03 44.84 -61.93
N ARG A 897 41.27 44.35 -62.92
CA ARG A 897 40.44 43.16 -62.76
C ARG A 897 41.31 41.99 -62.31
N ASP A 898 40.80 41.20 -61.36
CA ASP A 898 41.45 40.00 -60.80
C ASP A 898 42.80 40.25 -60.10
N SER A 899 43.12 41.52 -59.79
CA SER A 899 44.34 41.85 -59.05
C SER A 899 44.15 41.74 -57.54
N ARG A 900 45.19 41.26 -56.85
CA ARG A 900 45.24 41.24 -55.38
C ARG A 900 45.59 42.64 -54.87
N LEU A 901 44.70 43.21 -54.05
CA LEU A 901 44.94 44.44 -53.31
C LEU A 901 45.60 44.15 -51.95
N THR A 902 46.19 45.17 -51.32
CA THR A 902 46.93 44.99 -50.06
C THR A 902 46.00 45.10 -48.85
N ASP A 903 46.15 44.22 -47.86
CA ASP A 903 45.40 44.31 -46.60
C ASP A 903 45.55 45.70 -45.95
N GLY A 904 44.45 46.28 -45.46
CA GLY A 904 44.42 47.63 -44.91
C GLY A 904 44.38 48.77 -45.95
N GLN A 905 44.52 48.48 -47.24
CA GLN A 905 44.45 49.49 -48.29
C GLN A 905 43.02 50.07 -48.38
N PRO A 906 42.86 51.41 -48.39
CA PRO A 906 41.59 52.04 -48.70
C PRO A 906 41.20 51.79 -50.16
N VAL A 907 39.98 51.33 -50.37
CA VAL A 907 39.39 51.10 -51.69
C VAL A 907 38.07 51.84 -51.77
N CYS A 908 37.90 52.62 -52.82
CA CYS A 908 36.62 53.23 -53.16
C CYS A 908 35.98 52.48 -54.32
N PHE A 909 34.72 52.10 -54.18
CA PHE A 909 33.92 51.51 -55.23
C PHE A 909 32.98 52.54 -55.81
N VAL A 910 32.95 52.63 -57.13
CA VAL A 910 31.97 53.41 -57.89
C VAL A 910 31.00 52.44 -58.55
N TYR A 911 29.71 52.66 -58.34
CA TYR A 911 28.61 51.85 -58.85
C TYR A 911 27.88 52.68 -59.91
N THR A 912 27.97 52.26 -61.17
CA THR A 912 27.20 52.87 -62.25
C THR A 912 25.91 52.10 -62.41
N VAL A 913 24.80 52.71 -62.00
CA VAL A 913 23.45 52.15 -62.00
C VAL A 913 22.76 52.66 -63.26
N THR A 914 22.49 51.79 -64.22
CA THR A 914 21.91 52.13 -65.51
C THR A 914 20.54 51.49 -65.63
N ASN A 915 19.51 52.26 -65.98
CA ASN A 915 18.22 51.68 -66.32
C ASN A 915 18.27 51.24 -67.79
N THR A 916 18.28 49.92 -68.00
CA THR A 916 18.37 49.30 -69.33
C THR A 916 17.05 48.67 -69.76
N SER A 917 15.93 49.05 -69.11
CA SER A 917 14.59 48.56 -69.44
C SER A 917 14.26 48.75 -70.93
N ALA A 918 13.86 47.68 -71.62
CA ALA A 918 13.68 47.67 -73.07
C ALA A 918 12.20 47.82 -73.50
N ASP A 919 11.72 49.06 -73.71
CA ASP A 919 10.66 49.44 -74.67
C ASP A 919 10.46 50.99 -74.75
N ASP A 920 9.75 51.45 -75.79
CA ASP A 920 9.52 52.84 -76.24
C ASP A 920 8.61 53.70 -75.33
N TRP A 921 8.21 53.19 -74.15
CA TRP A 921 7.46 53.94 -73.15
C TRP A 921 8.41 54.40 -72.05
N VAL A 922 8.34 55.68 -71.66
CA VAL A 922 9.27 56.35 -70.74
C VAL A 922 9.17 55.74 -69.33
N THR A 923 9.85 54.61 -69.12
CA THR A 923 9.90 53.92 -67.83
C THR A 923 10.91 54.62 -66.95
N VAL A 924 10.44 55.56 -66.14
CA VAL A 924 11.23 56.16 -65.05
C VAL A 924 11.13 55.23 -63.84
N LEU A 925 12.21 54.50 -63.55
CA LEU A 925 12.32 53.74 -62.31
C LEU A 925 12.52 54.73 -61.15
N ARG A 926 11.77 54.58 -60.05
CA ARG A 926 11.84 55.49 -58.89
C ARG A 926 12.32 54.76 -57.66
N ASP A 927 12.93 55.53 -56.74
CA ASP A 927 13.35 55.08 -55.42
C ASP A 927 14.24 53.82 -55.42
N ILE A 928 15.13 53.70 -56.41
CA ILE A 928 16.05 52.57 -56.53
C ILE A 928 17.03 52.61 -55.36
N GLN A 929 17.12 51.53 -54.58
CA GLN A 929 18.12 51.38 -53.53
C GLN A 929 19.20 50.41 -53.99
N VAL A 930 20.46 50.85 -53.92
CA VAL A 930 21.61 50.00 -54.27
C VAL A 930 22.29 49.54 -53.00
N ASN A 931 22.22 48.24 -52.77
CA ASN A 931 22.85 47.57 -51.65
C ASN A 931 24.02 46.71 -52.12
N ASP A 932 25.09 46.68 -51.34
CA ASP A 932 26.20 45.75 -51.47
C ASP A 932 26.11 44.70 -50.36
N SER A 933 26.48 43.46 -50.69
CA SER A 933 26.50 42.38 -49.70
C SER A 933 27.56 42.60 -48.62
N ASP A 934 28.58 43.43 -48.87
CA ASP A 934 29.51 43.86 -47.85
C ASP A 934 28.92 45.04 -47.06
N GLU A 935 28.42 44.75 -45.85
CA GLU A 935 27.75 45.73 -44.99
C GLU A 935 28.65 46.90 -44.56
N ARG A 936 29.99 46.76 -44.70
CA ARG A 936 30.95 47.84 -44.41
C ARG A 936 30.93 48.94 -45.46
N LEU A 937 30.43 48.65 -46.67
CA LEU A 937 30.26 49.63 -47.73
C LEU A 937 28.91 50.34 -47.53
N GLY A 938 28.95 51.67 -47.41
CA GLY A 938 27.74 52.48 -47.21
C GLY A 938 27.24 52.43 -45.77
N ASN A 939 25.93 52.53 -45.58
CA ASN A 939 25.29 52.38 -44.27
C ASN A 939 24.62 51.00 -44.18
N ALA A 940 25.30 50.03 -43.56
CA ALA A 940 24.88 48.63 -43.49
C ALA A 940 24.61 48.02 -44.89
N GLY A 941 25.55 48.22 -45.81
CA GLY A 941 25.46 47.74 -47.20
C GLY A 941 24.73 48.70 -48.14
N LEU A 942 23.93 49.65 -47.64
CA LEU A 942 23.24 50.63 -48.50
C LEU A 942 24.22 51.67 -49.02
N ILE A 943 24.53 51.59 -50.31
CA ILE A 943 25.44 52.51 -51.02
C ILE A 943 24.75 53.85 -51.28
N GLY A 944 23.46 53.82 -51.62
CA GLY A 944 22.67 55.02 -51.85
C GLY A 944 21.31 54.74 -52.47
N SER A 945 20.52 55.80 -52.65
CA SER A 945 19.21 55.74 -53.29
C SER A 945 19.17 56.66 -54.50
N VAL A 946 18.60 56.18 -55.60
CA VAL A 946 18.36 56.95 -56.84
C VAL A 946 16.86 57.25 -56.92
N PRO A 947 16.42 58.49 -56.67
CA PRO A 947 15.01 58.85 -56.58
C PRO A 947 14.24 58.64 -57.90
N SER A 948 14.91 58.83 -59.03
CA SER A 948 14.39 58.52 -60.35
C SER A 948 15.50 58.27 -61.35
N LEU A 949 15.33 57.29 -62.23
CA LEU A 949 16.27 56.95 -63.30
C LEU A 949 15.49 56.66 -64.59
N GLU A 950 15.62 57.52 -65.60
CA GLU A 950 14.96 57.35 -66.90
C GLU A 950 15.57 56.19 -67.69
N SER A 951 14.85 55.62 -68.66
CA SER A 951 15.41 54.55 -69.49
C SER A 951 16.61 55.05 -70.31
N GLY A 952 17.70 54.29 -70.31
CA GLY A 952 18.98 54.66 -70.90
C GLY A 952 19.87 55.55 -70.02
N ASP A 953 19.31 56.14 -68.94
CA ASP A 953 20.10 56.95 -68.01
C ASP A 953 20.91 56.07 -67.07
N SER A 954 22.05 56.63 -66.64
CA SER A 954 22.89 56.05 -65.60
C SER A 954 23.17 57.07 -64.49
N VAL A 955 23.17 56.59 -63.25
CA VAL A 955 23.58 57.36 -62.07
C VAL A 955 24.73 56.63 -61.41
N LYS A 956 25.78 57.38 -61.06
CA LYS A 956 26.91 56.83 -60.31
C LYS A 956 26.75 57.08 -58.81
N LEU A 957 26.92 56.03 -58.03
CA LEU A 957 27.03 56.07 -56.57
C LEU A 957 28.44 55.65 -56.17
N PHE A 958 28.86 55.94 -54.94
CA PHE A 958 30.16 55.47 -54.44
C PHE A 958 30.11 55.12 -52.96
N SER A 959 31.05 54.27 -52.55
CA SER A 959 31.35 53.99 -51.15
C SER A 959 32.82 53.60 -51.03
N CYS A 960 33.46 53.95 -49.91
CA CYS A 960 34.84 53.60 -49.64
C CYS A 960 34.96 52.84 -48.32
N ALA A 961 35.81 51.82 -48.31
CA ALA A 961 36.17 51.08 -47.10
C ALA A 961 37.66 50.70 -47.15
N SER A 962 38.24 50.38 -45.99
CA SER A 962 39.57 49.78 -45.93
C SER A 962 39.44 48.27 -45.87
N LEU A 963 40.24 47.55 -46.67
CA LEU A 963 40.29 46.09 -46.66
C LEU A 963 40.75 45.57 -45.29
N ILE A 964 40.13 44.51 -44.77
CA ILE A 964 40.59 43.82 -43.55
C ILE A 964 41.29 42.50 -43.92
N PRO A 965 42.22 42.00 -43.07
CA PRO A 965 42.87 40.72 -43.32
C PRO A 965 41.82 39.60 -43.44
N GLY A 966 41.76 38.94 -44.61
CA GLY A 966 40.79 37.87 -44.89
C GLY A 966 39.78 38.15 -46.01
N ASP A 967 39.64 39.40 -46.47
CA ASP A 967 38.77 39.78 -47.61
C ASP A 967 39.22 39.25 -48.98
N THR A 968 40.28 38.43 -49.03
CA THR A 968 41.00 38.05 -50.25
C THR A 968 40.66 36.65 -50.79
N THR A 969 39.51 36.05 -50.46
CA THR A 969 39.08 34.80 -51.09
C THR A 969 38.53 35.05 -52.50
N ALA A 970 39.36 34.78 -53.50
CA ALA A 970 38.92 34.68 -54.89
C ALA A 970 38.29 33.30 -55.14
N ASP A 971 36.99 33.18 -54.90
CA ASP A 971 36.15 32.23 -55.64
C ASP A 971 35.39 33.07 -56.69
N GLY A 972 35.87 33.02 -57.92
CA GLY A 972 35.40 33.86 -59.02
C GLY A 972 33.95 33.54 -59.45
N PRO A 973 33.27 34.47 -60.14
CA PRO A 973 31.97 34.21 -60.72
C PRO A 973 32.04 33.15 -61.82
N ILE A 974 31.12 32.19 -61.75
CA ILE A 974 30.79 31.22 -62.80
C ILE A 974 30.34 32.01 -64.04
N ALA A 975 30.94 31.71 -65.19
CA ALA A 975 30.57 32.30 -66.47
C ALA A 975 29.16 31.85 -66.90
N GLU A 976 28.25 32.80 -67.14
CA GLU A 976 27.06 32.59 -67.96
C GLU A 976 27.30 33.12 -69.38
N SER A 977 27.13 32.18 -70.33
CA SER A 977 26.78 32.27 -71.77
C SER A 977 27.50 33.23 -72.74
N ASP A 978 28.08 32.59 -73.77
CA ASP A 978 27.93 32.87 -75.22
C ASP A 978 27.95 34.32 -75.71
N GLU A 979 29.09 34.72 -76.28
CA GLU A 979 29.20 35.14 -77.70
C GLU A 979 30.70 35.27 -78.09
N THR A 980 31.05 34.82 -79.28
CA THR A 980 32.33 35.14 -79.96
C THR A 980 32.03 35.50 -81.41
N PRO A 981 32.81 36.37 -82.07
CA PRO A 981 33.63 37.49 -81.59
C PRO A 981 33.00 38.87 -81.79
#